data_AF-R5PIC9-F1
#
_entry.id   AF-R5PIC9-F1
#
_cell.length_a   1.000
_cell.length_b   1.000
_cell.length_c   1.000
_cell.angle_alpha   90.00
_cell.angle_beta   90.00
_cell.angle_gamma   90.00
#
_symmetry.space_group_name_H-M   'P 1'
#
loop_
_entity.id
_entity.type
_entity.pdbx_description
1 polymer ?
#
loop_
_entity_poly.entity_id
_entity_poly.type
_entity_poly.pdbx_seq_one_letter_code
_entity_poly.pdbx_strand_id
1 'polypeptide(L)'
;MANNVRIKGDVRVLANNITNEVGKPNVATFSFTVEWDNSWRDKFNYDAVYVSLRHKYRGEGELWYPVYLQDAGNAVSSDNYTLELKNNTGTVNHNEGFFLYRKHDGTGTSTVEVTLKWDIQSTDRPNSLRIGDFRDGNVLMSAMAVEMVYIPRGAYRIGDNRAVKHFRNNYLPLLEKFDIVPYADAYFTSSVKGGPLYVDPKMAANQVNDISTDLNPETGMPTNAWYGDKVGEDERDERGYQYWSCSFARERRIKYIAISSVPGYVPSKWKLQGQTTKDARDWVDIDINGKPAGTAADWDTSLIRTYPPIKALRVNTNNTAYFNIRIYVEQVDMPGGKDGNPPLIKNVAIAEEDLKALVDNSVLIHEPQTVMGTFAGLAADDGDNWTGTTDVNYPNGYPAFYVMKYEVSQEQYVAFLNKLTLQQQRARTIGSAMDALNEGEYVFGNHRDKPSYRNGIILLKKSFSNEPMVFDVKREAGKTDPTLACNYLTAADMLAYADWSGLRPMTEMEYEKLCRPFYPTETGRGDFPWNSTDKTEATTLLQSATRYERPADGAANVNFGKNIMGPMRVGAFLSGATSRETAGMSFWGVMESGGNLSELYYSAGSEGRLFRGLSSNLHGDCYLAPNGETNIGEAYWPRHHNAFILKGGSWADTDENLLMVSNRTYCRDYYKSMDISTRDSCVTFRLGQTARQNTLKLDLVLQNGISTASVADGTMAIDTICHGDVYTISGVLPEEMKGKLYSVVWYKSENKGRTWEPIEGKGDQNLTYSKFVNINTNEDVIMEYWFKKEIYGELADAKSDPVVLRVLNTNIYLNRYTDTLDVYDHSLGVRVNVSMKAEFSWLFQGKAQHVGYDVLPDKLQKSEVGAPLYAYLTPGKSTYVVAAEFMRHCRAYDTVQVYREAEPAAQLSDAADWKCGNIMIDTRDGKRYRTVSDGRSCWMADNLNYMIVGSRCYDGEVANCDIYGRLYNWKQAVGTWGTGTNLRIQGACPAGWHVPNENEWLNLGQASTDGKSWRSQRNLWVDASQADPHIYPYTKLANNASRFSALPAGGYFFSYNATPANGSTQLKRVTGYYDLGEKAWWWCSSWKEASYINNNTSANALTYIPYYTAVDYNNTVSLVQTAGNANSIFYGPVQYLGNSTSISAESKYAAMVAIENNFYFGVRCVKD
;
A
#
# COMPACT_ATOMS: atom_id res chain seq x y z
N MET A 1 27.15 -16.82 -44.90
CA MET A 1 26.66 -17.08 -43.53
C MET A 1 25.24 -16.55 -43.41
N ALA A 2 24.43 -17.24 -42.64
CA ALA A 2 22.98 -17.14 -42.49
C ALA A 2 22.52 -15.87 -41.76
N ASN A 3 23.33 -15.42 -40.81
CA ASN A 3 22.97 -14.43 -39.80
C ASN A 3 23.38 -13.00 -40.19
N ASN A 4 23.45 -12.66 -41.48
CA ASN A 4 23.91 -11.35 -42.00
C ASN A 4 25.31 -10.87 -41.52
N VAL A 5 26.00 -11.63 -40.68
CA VAL A 5 27.33 -11.38 -40.12
C VAL A 5 28.33 -12.33 -40.76
N ARG A 6 29.53 -11.83 -41.06
CA ARG A 6 30.62 -12.63 -41.63
C ARG A 6 31.99 -12.12 -41.19
N ILE A 7 32.90 -13.06 -40.98
CA ILE A 7 34.33 -12.78 -40.84
C ILE A 7 34.93 -12.71 -42.25
N LYS A 8 35.59 -11.59 -42.59
CA LYS A 8 36.26 -11.41 -43.88
C LYS A 8 37.75 -11.70 -43.73
N GLY A 9 38.25 -12.61 -44.57
CA GLY A 9 39.65 -13.06 -44.56
C GLY A 9 39.92 -14.15 -43.52
N ASP A 10 41.16 -14.63 -43.49
CA ASP A 10 41.61 -15.63 -42.53
C ASP A 10 42.03 -14.98 -41.22
N VAL A 11 41.53 -15.51 -40.10
CA VAL A 11 42.04 -15.15 -38.77
C VAL A 11 43.38 -15.83 -38.58
N ARG A 12 44.46 -15.05 -38.44
CA ARG A 12 45.81 -15.58 -38.24
C ARG A 12 46.69 -14.60 -37.47
N VAL A 13 47.66 -15.15 -36.74
CA VAL A 13 48.74 -14.40 -36.11
C VAL A 13 50.00 -14.57 -36.96
N LEU A 14 50.66 -13.46 -37.29
CA LEU A 14 51.98 -13.48 -37.92
C LEU A 14 53.05 -13.47 -36.83
N ALA A 15 54.10 -14.28 -36.98
CA ALA A 15 55.17 -14.39 -35.97
C ALA A 15 55.86 -13.05 -35.66
N ASN A 16 55.95 -12.15 -36.65
CA ASN A 16 56.54 -10.81 -36.48
C ASN A 16 55.65 -9.85 -35.66
N ASN A 17 54.38 -10.20 -35.41
CA ASN A 17 53.45 -9.42 -34.61
C ASN A 17 53.35 -9.92 -33.16
N ILE A 18 54.28 -10.79 -32.73
CA ILE A 18 54.36 -11.31 -31.37
C ILE A 18 55.51 -10.61 -30.65
N THR A 19 55.24 -10.03 -29.48
CA THR A 19 56.31 -9.43 -28.67
C THR A 19 57.30 -10.50 -28.21
N ASN A 20 58.59 -10.16 -28.17
CA ASN A 20 59.65 -11.05 -27.73
C ASN A 20 60.65 -10.27 -26.86
N GLU A 21 60.17 -9.82 -25.70
CA GLU A 21 60.97 -9.07 -24.73
C GLU A 21 61.34 -9.97 -23.55
N VAL A 22 62.61 -9.93 -23.14
CA VAL A 22 63.11 -10.74 -22.02
C VAL A 22 62.34 -10.40 -20.74
N GLY A 23 61.72 -11.41 -20.12
CA GLY A 23 60.97 -11.27 -18.86
C GLY A 23 59.55 -10.73 -19.02
N LYS A 24 59.01 -10.63 -20.24
CA LYS A 24 57.61 -10.24 -20.50
C LYS A 24 56.84 -11.33 -21.26
N PRO A 25 55.49 -11.32 -21.22
CA PRO A 25 54.65 -12.25 -21.97
C PRO A 25 54.82 -12.11 -23.49
N ASN A 26 54.60 -13.20 -24.23
CA ASN A 26 54.66 -13.24 -25.69
C ASN A 26 53.30 -12.85 -26.30
N VAL A 27 52.99 -11.56 -26.27
CA VAL A 27 51.69 -11.04 -26.71
C VAL A 27 51.66 -10.88 -28.23
N ALA A 28 50.81 -11.67 -28.89
CA ALA A 28 50.43 -11.54 -30.28
C ALA A 28 49.42 -10.40 -30.49
N THR A 29 49.64 -9.57 -31.52
CA THR A 29 48.66 -8.61 -32.03
C THR A 29 48.17 -9.03 -33.42
N PHE A 30 46.87 -9.21 -33.59
CA PHE A 30 46.27 -9.66 -34.85
C PHE A 30 44.92 -8.98 -35.10
N SER A 31 44.51 -8.93 -36.37
CA SER A 31 43.31 -8.24 -36.79
C SER A 31 42.51 -9.04 -37.81
N PHE A 32 41.19 -8.85 -37.81
CA PHE A 32 40.30 -9.35 -38.85
C PHE A 32 39.07 -8.45 -38.95
N THR A 33 38.35 -8.55 -40.07
CA THR A 33 37.17 -7.70 -40.33
C THR A 33 35.88 -8.47 -40.08
N VAL A 34 34.97 -7.87 -39.32
CA VAL A 34 33.58 -8.30 -39.14
C VAL A 34 32.71 -7.44 -40.06
N GLU A 35 32.04 -8.06 -41.03
CA GLU A 35 31.02 -7.41 -41.87
C GLU A 35 29.63 -7.83 -41.41
N TRP A 36 28.69 -6.88 -41.39
CA TRP A 36 27.37 -7.04 -40.81
C TRP A 36 26.33 -6.22 -41.57
N ASP A 37 25.42 -6.89 -42.29
CA ASP A 37 24.61 -6.22 -43.33
C ASP A 37 23.53 -5.26 -42.78
N ASN A 38 22.96 -5.55 -41.60
CA ASN A 38 21.79 -4.85 -41.04
C ASN A 38 21.99 -4.41 -39.58
N SER A 39 23.15 -3.88 -39.23
CA SER A 39 23.43 -3.39 -37.89
C SER A 39 22.54 -2.21 -37.52
N TRP A 40 22.06 -2.14 -36.28
CA TRP A 40 21.25 -1.05 -35.78
C TRP A 40 21.43 -0.78 -34.27
N ARG A 41 21.27 0.48 -33.90
CA ARG A 41 21.10 0.93 -32.53
C ARG A 41 20.07 2.04 -32.49
N ASP A 42 19.15 1.96 -31.54
CA ASP A 42 18.24 3.04 -31.21
C ASP A 42 18.38 3.43 -29.73
N LYS A 43 17.42 4.20 -29.23
CA LYS A 43 17.42 4.76 -27.88
C LYS A 43 17.07 3.75 -26.76
N PHE A 44 16.59 2.57 -27.10
CA PHE A 44 16.13 1.55 -26.15
C PHE A 44 16.95 0.26 -26.23
N ASN A 45 17.29 -0.17 -27.44
CA ASN A 45 18.03 -1.40 -27.66
C ASN A 45 18.93 -1.31 -28.91
N TYR A 46 19.68 -2.37 -29.14
CA TYR A 46 20.60 -2.49 -30.25
C TYR A 46 20.86 -3.95 -30.55
N ASP A 47 21.31 -4.23 -31.76
CA ASP A 47 21.94 -5.49 -32.08
C ASP A 47 23.45 -5.44 -31.78
N ALA A 48 24.04 -6.62 -31.68
CA ALA A 48 25.46 -6.81 -31.41
C ALA A 48 25.97 -8.05 -32.14
N VAL A 49 27.28 -8.21 -32.21
CA VAL A 49 27.92 -9.43 -32.69
C VAL A 49 28.76 -10.01 -31.56
N TYR A 50 28.45 -11.23 -31.13
CA TYR A 50 29.31 -11.98 -30.22
C TYR A 50 30.32 -12.78 -31.04
N VAL A 51 31.61 -12.64 -30.71
CA VAL A 51 32.71 -13.32 -31.38
C VAL A 51 33.49 -14.17 -30.37
N SER A 52 33.62 -15.46 -30.66
CA SER A 52 34.51 -16.37 -29.93
C SER A 52 35.63 -16.89 -30.84
N LEU A 53 36.80 -17.11 -30.24
CA LEU A 53 38.03 -17.45 -30.97
C LEU A 53 38.59 -18.77 -30.47
N ARG A 54 39.05 -19.59 -31.41
CA ARG A 54 39.64 -20.90 -31.14
C ARG A 54 40.96 -21.05 -31.89
N HIS A 55 41.89 -21.78 -31.28
CA HIS A 55 43.14 -22.18 -31.91
C HIS A 55 43.34 -23.70 -31.82
N LYS A 56 44.12 -24.24 -32.76
CA LYS A 56 44.53 -25.65 -32.77
C LYS A 56 45.94 -25.76 -33.35
N TYR A 57 46.78 -26.58 -32.73
CA TYR A 57 48.06 -26.96 -33.31
C TYR A 57 47.86 -28.05 -34.39
N ARG A 58 48.59 -27.98 -35.49
CA ARG A 58 48.55 -29.02 -36.53
C ARG A 58 49.24 -30.27 -36.03
N GLY A 59 48.48 -31.36 -35.92
CA GLY A 59 49.01 -32.66 -35.54
C GLY A 59 47.88 -33.66 -35.33
N GLU A 60 48.23 -34.94 -35.41
CA GLU A 60 47.35 -36.04 -35.02
C GLU A 60 47.05 -35.93 -33.52
N GLY A 61 45.78 -36.08 -33.13
CA GLY A 61 45.34 -35.98 -31.73
C GLY A 61 45.24 -34.55 -31.14
N GLU A 62 45.64 -33.50 -31.85
CA GLU A 62 45.55 -32.12 -31.35
C GLU A 62 44.10 -31.61 -31.30
N LEU A 63 43.75 -30.92 -30.21
CA LEU A 63 42.41 -30.41 -29.93
C LEU A 63 42.27 -28.92 -30.27
N TRP A 64 41.02 -28.45 -30.31
CA TRP A 64 40.71 -27.03 -30.39
C TRP A 64 40.60 -26.45 -28.98
N TYR A 65 41.28 -25.33 -28.74
CA TYR A 65 41.31 -24.63 -27.47
C TYR A 65 40.83 -23.18 -27.64
N PRO A 66 40.22 -22.54 -26.62
CA PRO A 66 39.92 -21.11 -26.61
C PRO A 66 41.16 -20.26 -26.89
N VAL A 67 40.95 -19.05 -27.41
CA VAL A 67 41.96 -17.99 -27.45
C VAL A 67 41.61 -17.00 -26.36
N TYR A 68 42.53 -16.80 -25.42
CA TYR A 68 42.33 -15.91 -24.28
C TYR A 68 42.83 -14.49 -24.56
N LEU A 69 41.88 -13.57 -24.75
CA LEU A 69 42.19 -12.19 -25.06
C LEU A 69 42.61 -11.43 -23.80
N GLN A 70 43.58 -10.53 -23.95
CA GLN A 70 44.05 -9.64 -22.88
C GLN A 70 42.95 -8.63 -22.49
N ASP A 71 42.94 -8.17 -21.24
CA ASP A 71 41.95 -7.21 -20.73
C ASP A 71 42.09 -5.82 -21.39
N ALA A 72 43.29 -5.50 -21.87
CA ALA A 72 43.63 -4.19 -22.43
C ALA A 72 44.40 -4.28 -23.76
N GLY A 73 44.35 -3.17 -24.51
CA GLY A 73 45.08 -3.01 -25.77
C GLY A 73 44.40 -3.60 -27.00
N ASN A 74 43.14 -4.03 -26.88
CA ASN A 74 42.25 -4.34 -28.00
C ASN A 74 41.66 -3.03 -28.56
N ALA A 75 41.38 -3.00 -29.86
CA ALA A 75 40.88 -1.81 -30.55
C ALA A 75 39.92 -2.17 -31.69
N VAL A 76 39.12 -1.19 -32.09
CA VAL A 76 38.29 -1.22 -33.29
C VAL A 76 38.76 -0.13 -34.26
N SER A 77 38.56 -0.33 -35.56
CA SER A 77 38.95 0.61 -36.62
C SER A 77 38.16 1.93 -36.66
N SER A 78 37.09 2.08 -35.87
CA SER A 78 36.25 3.28 -35.85
C SER A 78 35.64 3.56 -34.47
N ASP A 79 35.66 4.82 -34.06
CA ASP A 79 35.06 5.30 -32.80
C ASP A 79 33.53 5.17 -32.73
N ASN A 80 32.88 4.87 -33.86
CA ASN A 80 31.44 4.60 -33.93
C ASN A 80 31.05 3.23 -33.36
N TYR A 81 32.03 2.37 -33.08
CA TYR A 81 31.81 1.03 -32.53
C TYR A 81 32.56 0.88 -31.22
N THR A 82 32.16 -0.10 -30.44
CA THR A 82 32.88 -0.49 -29.24
C THR A 82 32.90 -2.00 -29.12
N LEU A 83 33.90 -2.52 -28.42
CA LEU A 83 33.99 -3.92 -28.04
C LEU A 83 33.81 -4.06 -26.51
N GLU A 84 33.18 -5.14 -26.10
CA GLU A 84 32.98 -5.52 -24.71
C GLU A 84 33.50 -6.95 -24.52
N LEU A 85 34.65 -7.09 -23.85
CA LEU A 85 35.26 -8.39 -23.57
C LEU A 85 34.39 -9.21 -22.61
N LYS A 86 34.46 -10.54 -22.74
CA LYS A 86 33.78 -11.49 -21.87
C LYS A 86 34.79 -12.39 -21.19
N ASN A 87 34.68 -12.46 -19.87
CA ASN A 87 35.53 -13.22 -18.98
C ASN A 87 34.65 -14.06 -18.07
N ASN A 88 34.37 -15.28 -18.50
CA ASN A 88 33.54 -16.22 -17.76
C ASN A 88 34.38 -16.91 -16.68
N THR A 89 35.68 -17.10 -16.88
CA THR A 89 36.56 -17.73 -15.88
C THR A 89 36.91 -16.84 -14.68
N GLY A 90 36.68 -15.53 -14.78
CA GLY A 90 37.10 -14.52 -13.78
C GLY A 90 38.62 -14.34 -13.69
N THR A 91 39.38 -14.93 -14.62
CA THR A 91 40.84 -14.91 -14.59
C THR A 91 41.36 -13.71 -15.39
N VAL A 92 42.26 -12.92 -14.80
CA VAL A 92 42.82 -11.71 -15.44
C VAL A 92 43.46 -12.07 -16.78
N ASN A 93 43.19 -11.28 -17.83
CA ASN A 93 43.62 -11.53 -19.20
C ASN A 93 43.15 -12.86 -19.83
N HIS A 94 42.11 -13.50 -19.28
CA HIS A 94 41.44 -14.67 -19.87
C HIS A 94 40.04 -14.32 -20.35
N ASN A 95 39.95 -13.48 -21.39
CA ASN A 95 38.66 -13.21 -22.03
C ASN A 95 38.42 -14.19 -23.18
N GLU A 96 37.35 -14.99 -23.11
CA GLU A 96 37.07 -16.08 -24.06
C GLU A 96 36.37 -15.60 -25.35
N GLY A 97 35.83 -14.39 -25.32
CA GLY A 97 35.15 -13.76 -26.45
C GLY A 97 34.87 -12.28 -26.21
N PHE A 98 34.15 -11.65 -27.15
CA PHE A 98 33.74 -10.26 -27.02
C PHE A 98 32.46 -9.96 -27.80
N PHE A 99 31.72 -8.95 -27.34
CA PHE A 99 30.63 -8.33 -28.09
C PHE A 99 31.16 -7.13 -28.87
N LEU A 100 30.66 -6.93 -30.08
CA LEU A 100 30.92 -5.78 -30.94
C LEU A 100 29.58 -5.13 -31.31
N TYR A 101 29.44 -3.83 -31.08
CA TYR A 101 28.19 -3.10 -31.36
C TYR A 101 28.44 -1.61 -31.64
N ARG A 102 27.42 -0.95 -32.22
CA ARG A 102 27.42 0.49 -32.47
C ARG A 102 27.41 1.25 -31.16
N LYS A 103 28.20 2.32 -31.06
CA LYS A 103 28.26 3.21 -29.89
C LYS A 103 27.14 4.26 -29.87
N HIS A 104 26.64 4.62 -31.05
CA HIS A 104 25.64 5.67 -31.24
C HIS A 104 24.46 5.16 -32.08
N ASP A 105 23.30 5.82 -31.94
CA ASP A 105 22.10 5.55 -32.74
C ASP A 105 22.42 5.55 -34.24
N GLY A 106 21.88 4.59 -34.97
CA GLY A 106 22.06 4.48 -36.42
C GLY A 106 21.87 3.06 -36.93
N THR A 107 21.63 2.93 -38.24
CA THR A 107 21.36 1.64 -38.88
C THR A 107 22.12 1.48 -40.19
N GLY A 108 22.22 0.25 -40.69
CA GLY A 108 22.76 -0.09 -42.01
C GLY A 108 23.96 -1.04 -41.95
N THR A 109 24.59 -1.25 -43.11
CA THR A 109 25.72 -2.15 -43.24
C THR A 109 26.95 -1.62 -42.49
N SER A 110 27.54 -2.49 -41.68
CA SER A 110 28.73 -2.22 -40.88
C SER A 110 29.90 -3.07 -41.38
N THR A 111 31.09 -2.50 -41.40
CA THR A 111 32.34 -3.19 -41.67
C THR A 111 33.35 -2.68 -40.66
N VAL A 112 33.76 -3.54 -39.74
CA VAL A 112 34.62 -3.16 -38.61
C VAL A 112 35.79 -4.10 -38.55
N GLU A 113 36.99 -3.58 -38.78
CA GLU A 113 38.21 -4.28 -38.41
C GLU A 113 38.41 -4.21 -36.90
N VAL A 114 38.61 -5.37 -36.28
CA VAL A 114 38.95 -5.53 -34.87
C VAL A 114 40.42 -5.90 -34.76
N THR A 115 41.13 -5.31 -33.81
CA THR A 115 42.53 -5.62 -33.47
C THR A 115 42.58 -6.13 -32.04
N LEU A 116 43.11 -7.33 -31.87
CA LEU A 116 43.06 -8.08 -30.61
C LEU A 116 44.45 -8.46 -30.12
N LYS A 117 44.58 -8.61 -28.80
CA LYS A 117 45.81 -9.05 -28.12
C LYS A 117 45.62 -10.38 -27.40
N TRP A 118 46.58 -11.28 -27.57
CA TRP A 118 46.58 -12.62 -26.96
C TRP A 118 48.00 -12.96 -26.51
N ASP A 119 48.20 -13.34 -25.26
CA ASP A 119 49.45 -14.00 -24.84
C ASP A 119 49.43 -15.44 -25.35
N ILE A 120 50.32 -15.77 -26.29
CA ILE A 120 50.32 -17.12 -26.89
C ILE A 120 50.62 -18.23 -25.87
N GLN A 121 51.10 -17.87 -24.68
CA GLN A 121 51.34 -18.78 -23.57
C GLN A 121 50.14 -18.94 -22.64
N SER A 122 49.16 -18.04 -22.68
CA SER A 122 47.88 -18.18 -21.97
C SER A 122 46.95 -19.12 -22.74
N THR A 123 47.24 -20.42 -22.68
CA THR A 123 46.46 -21.49 -23.31
C THR A 123 46.40 -22.69 -22.38
N ASP A 124 45.26 -23.38 -22.36
CA ASP A 124 45.12 -24.64 -21.60
C ASP A 124 45.63 -25.85 -22.37
N ARG A 125 46.24 -25.63 -23.55
CA ARG A 125 46.95 -26.68 -24.26
C ARG A 125 48.08 -27.21 -23.38
N PRO A 126 48.23 -28.55 -23.20
CA PRO A 126 49.27 -29.13 -22.35
C PRO A 126 50.70 -28.71 -22.71
N ASN A 127 50.92 -28.45 -24.01
CA ASN A 127 52.18 -27.93 -24.53
C ASN A 127 52.00 -26.46 -24.93
N SER A 128 52.81 -25.56 -24.35
CA SER A 128 52.75 -24.13 -24.68
C SER A 128 53.12 -23.87 -26.15
N LEU A 129 52.53 -22.83 -26.73
CA LEU A 129 52.89 -22.36 -28.07
C LEU A 129 54.17 -21.52 -28.02
N ARG A 130 54.94 -21.58 -29.11
CA ARG A 130 56.16 -20.81 -29.31
C ARG A 130 56.00 -19.93 -30.53
N ILE A 131 56.73 -18.82 -30.58
CA ILE A 131 56.75 -17.89 -31.74
C ILE A 131 57.08 -18.65 -33.05
N GLY A 132 57.98 -19.64 -32.98
CA GLY A 132 58.33 -20.50 -34.12
C GLY A 132 57.14 -21.27 -34.70
N ASP A 133 56.19 -21.70 -33.88
CA ASP A 133 55.04 -22.48 -34.32
C ASP A 133 54.11 -21.65 -35.24
N PHE A 134 54.05 -20.33 -35.04
CA PHE A 134 53.34 -19.40 -35.92
C PHE A 134 54.09 -19.15 -37.23
N ARG A 135 55.42 -19.01 -37.16
CA ARG A 135 56.27 -18.83 -38.35
C ARG A 135 56.18 -20.03 -39.29
N ASP A 136 56.11 -21.23 -38.72
CA ASP A 136 56.11 -22.49 -39.45
C ASP A 136 54.68 -22.88 -39.91
N GLY A 137 53.65 -22.09 -39.57
CA GLY A 137 52.27 -22.32 -39.99
C GLY A 137 51.56 -23.47 -39.27
N ASN A 138 52.05 -23.86 -38.10
CA ASN A 138 51.53 -24.98 -37.32
C ASN A 138 50.30 -24.60 -36.47
N VAL A 139 50.02 -23.31 -36.28
CA VAL A 139 48.85 -22.85 -35.52
C VAL A 139 47.70 -22.47 -36.47
N LEU A 140 46.57 -23.14 -36.32
CA LEU A 140 45.31 -22.80 -36.96
C LEU A 140 44.47 -21.95 -36.02
N MET A 141 43.75 -20.96 -36.55
CA MET A 141 42.80 -20.16 -35.80
C MET A 141 41.44 -20.13 -36.50
N SER A 142 40.38 -19.96 -35.71
CA SER A 142 39.00 -19.88 -36.19
C SER A 142 38.25 -18.86 -35.33
N ALA A 143 37.56 -17.91 -35.97
CA ALA A 143 36.57 -17.07 -35.32
C ALA A 143 35.17 -17.54 -35.66
N MET A 144 34.29 -17.50 -34.68
CA MET A 144 32.86 -17.68 -34.85
C MET A 144 32.16 -16.40 -34.43
N ALA A 145 31.28 -15.89 -35.29
CA ALA A 145 30.50 -14.68 -35.03
C ALA A 145 29.01 -15.01 -35.05
N VAL A 146 28.29 -14.52 -34.04
CA VAL A 146 26.85 -14.73 -33.87
C VAL A 146 26.17 -13.37 -33.72
N GLU A 147 25.13 -13.11 -34.51
CA GLU A 147 24.31 -11.90 -34.37
C GLU A 147 23.43 -12.03 -33.12
N MET A 148 23.52 -11.04 -32.23
CA MET A 148 22.86 -10.96 -30.94
C MET A 148 22.02 -9.70 -30.86
N VAL A 149 21.08 -9.65 -29.92
CA VAL A 149 20.25 -8.48 -29.61
C VAL A 149 20.39 -8.20 -28.12
N TYR A 150 20.60 -6.93 -27.76
CA TYR A 150 20.58 -6.48 -26.38
C TYR A 150 19.13 -6.29 -25.90
N ILE A 151 18.77 -7.00 -24.84
CA ILE A 151 17.50 -6.84 -24.13
C ILE A 151 17.76 -6.04 -22.86
N PRO A 152 17.22 -4.81 -22.76
CA PRO A 152 17.47 -3.95 -21.61
C PRO A 152 16.80 -4.47 -20.33
N ARG A 153 17.41 -4.14 -19.20
CA ARG A 153 16.86 -4.40 -17.85
C ARG A 153 15.55 -3.65 -17.67
N GLY A 154 14.59 -4.24 -16.97
CA GLY A 154 13.45 -3.50 -16.43
C GLY A 154 12.16 -4.30 -16.37
N ALA A 155 11.17 -3.70 -15.71
CA ALA A 155 9.93 -4.39 -15.38
C ALA A 155 9.08 -4.75 -16.63
N TYR A 156 8.41 -5.89 -16.57
CA TYR A 156 7.50 -6.37 -17.60
C TYR A 156 6.41 -7.27 -17.01
N ARG A 157 5.28 -7.38 -17.71
CA ARG A 157 4.21 -8.33 -17.37
C ARG A 157 4.48 -9.68 -18.03
N ILE A 158 4.44 -10.74 -17.24
CA ILE A 158 4.54 -12.13 -17.70
C ILE A 158 3.19 -12.83 -17.56
N GLY A 159 2.85 -13.67 -18.54
CA GLY A 159 1.57 -14.37 -18.56
C GLY A 159 0.45 -13.60 -19.27
N ASP A 160 -0.70 -14.25 -19.40
CA ASP A 160 -1.92 -13.66 -19.95
C ASP A 160 -3.15 -14.33 -19.31
N ASN A 161 -4.33 -14.23 -19.93
CA ASN A 161 -5.53 -14.96 -19.50
C ASN A 161 -6.15 -15.83 -20.62
N ARG A 162 -5.40 -16.10 -21.69
CA ARG A 162 -5.89 -16.80 -22.89
C ARG A 162 -5.07 -18.05 -23.23
N ALA A 163 -3.75 -17.99 -23.14
CA ALA A 163 -2.89 -19.10 -23.56
C ALA A 163 -3.05 -20.33 -22.65
N VAL A 164 -2.60 -21.50 -23.11
CA VAL A 164 -2.70 -22.73 -22.32
C VAL A 164 -1.57 -22.78 -21.28
N LYS A 165 -1.92 -23.09 -20.02
CA LYS A 165 -0.99 -23.20 -18.87
C LYS A 165 -0.14 -21.94 -18.60
N HIS A 166 -0.64 -20.77 -18.99
CA HIS A 166 0.05 -19.48 -18.85
C HIS A 166 0.42 -19.14 -17.40
N PHE A 167 1.43 -18.28 -17.27
CA PHE A 167 1.73 -17.63 -16.00
C PHE A 167 0.60 -16.69 -15.57
N ARG A 168 0.32 -16.64 -14.27
CA ARG A 168 -0.71 -15.81 -13.68
C ARG A 168 -0.42 -15.55 -12.21
N ASN A 169 -1.06 -14.53 -11.63
CA ASN A 169 -1.15 -14.48 -10.17
C ASN A 169 -1.94 -15.69 -9.67
N ASN A 170 -1.60 -16.16 -8.48
CA ASN A 170 -2.23 -17.34 -7.89
C ASN A 170 -3.75 -17.15 -7.74
N TYR A 171 -4.18 -15.95 -7.33
CA TYR A 171 -5.59 -15.59 -7.19
C TYR A 171 -5.99 -14.51 -8.21
N LEU A 172 -7.25 -14.57 -8.64
CA LEU A 172 -7.85 -13.55 -9.49
C LEU A 172 -8.37 -12.40 -8.60
N PRO A 173 -7.89 -11.15 -8.75
CA PRO A 173 -8.36 -10.04 -7.94
C PRO A 173 -9.73 -9.54 -8.40
N LEU A 174 -10.51 -8.98 -7.46
CA LEU A 174 -11.75 -8.26 -7.77
C LEU A 174 -11.47 -6.75 -7.67
N LEU A 175 -11.31 -6.11 -8.82
CA LEU A 175 -10.98 -4.69 -8.91
C LEU A 175 -12.17 -3.80 -8.56
N GLU A 176 -11.92 -2.66 -7.91
CA GLU A 176 -12.92 -1.66 -7.48
C GLU A 176 -13.95 -1.33 -8.57
N LYS A 177 -13.53 -1.16 -9.82
CA LYS A 177 -14.41 -0.82 -10.95
C LYS A 177 -15.49 -1.87 -11.27
N PHE A 178 -15.32 -3.11 -10.79
CA PHE A 178 -16.28 -4.20 -10.97
C PHE A 178 -17.11 -4.47 -9.72
N ASP A 179 -16.80 -3.82 -8.61
CA ASP A 179 -17.47 -4.05 -7.33
C ASP A 179 -18.82 -3.31 -7.28
N ILE A 180 -19.90 -4.08 -7.15
CA ILE A 180 -21.25 -3.54 -7.08
C ILE A 180 -21.76 -3.35 -5.65
N VAL A 181 -21.08 -3.90 -4.65
CA VAL A 181 -21.54 -3.92 -3.25
C VAL A 181 -21.75 -2.53 -2.66
N PRO A 182 -20.85 -1.55 -2.86
CA PRO A 182 -21.03 -0.18 -2.34
C PRO A 182 -22.27 0.53 -2.89
N TYR A 183 -22.79 0.06 -4.03
CA TYR A 183 -23.96 0.60 -4.72
C TYR A 183 -25.24 -0.21 -4.43
N ALA A 184 -25.23 -1.08 -3.43
CA ALA A 184 -26.44 -1.70 -2.88
C ALA A 184 -27.32 -0.60 -2.27
N ASP A 185 -28.33 -0.19 -3.03
CA ASP A 185 -29.12 1.04 -2.88
C ASP A 185 -30.39 0.87 -2.03
N ALA A 186 -30.74 -0.37 -1.67
CA ALA A 186 -31.92 -0.66 -0.85
C ALA A 186 -31.57 -0.65 0.65
N TYR A 187 -30.75 -1.60 1.13
CA TYR A 187 -30.30 -1.68 2.52
C TYR A 187 -29.25 -2.80 2.73
N PHE A 188 -28.59 -2.77 3.88
CA PHE A 188 -27.74 -3.85 4.40
C PHE A 188 -28.36 -4.39 5.70
N THR A 189 -28.36 -5.70 5.90
CA THR A 189 -28.82 -6.32 7.15
C THR A 189 -27.84 -7.38 7.65
N SER A 190 -27.97 -7.76 8.92
CA SER A 190 -27.21 -8.87 9.49
C SER A 190 -27.98 -9.58 10.61
N SER A 191 -27.48 -10.73 11.04
CA SER A 191 -28.03 -11.54 12.14
C SER A 191 -27.96 -10.88 13.52
N VAL A 192 -27.24 -9.76 13.66
CA VAL A 192 -27.04 -9.07 14.93
C VAL A 192 -28.31 -8.26 15.26
N LYS A 193 -28.84 -8.34 16.49
CA LYS A 193 -30.04 -7.56 16.92
C LYS A 193 -29.68 -6.43 17.90
N GLY A 194 -29.82 -5.19 17.40
CA GLY A 194 -30.04 -3.91 18.11
C GLY A 194 -29.53 -3.72 19.54
N GLY A 195 -28.30 -3.22 19.67
CA GLY A 195 -27.80 -2.50 20.84
C GLY A 195 -27.01 -1.25 20.40
N PRO A 196 -26.72 -0.27 21.29
CA PRO A 196 -26.00 0.97 20.93
C PRO A 196 -24.54 0.76 20.49
N LEU A 197 -24.03 -0.47 20.55
CA LEU A 197 -22.70 -0.90 20.10
C LEU A 197 -22.78 -1.76 18.81
N TYR A 198 -23.89 -1.67 18.08
CA TYR A 198 -24.12 -2.43 16.84
C TYR A 198 -23.09 -2.11 15.77
N VAL A 199 -22.45 -3.14 15.22
CA VAL A 199 -21.51 -2.99 14.10
C VAL A 199 -22.31 -2.91 12.80
N ASP A 200 -22.34 -1.72 12.19
CA ASP A 200 -23.05 -1.48 10.94
C ASP A 200 -22.57 -2.47 9.85
N PRO A 201 -23.44 -3.31 9.27
CA PRO A 201 -23.05 -4.23 8.20
C PRO A 201 -22.46 -3.51 6.98
N LYS A 202 -22.71 -2.20 6.81
CA LYS A 202 -22.05 -1.40 5.77
C LYS A 202 -20.53 -1.31 5.90
N MET A 203 -19.96 -1.58 7.09
CA MET A 203 -18.51 -1.56 7.29
C MET A 203 -17.79 -2.59 6.42
N ALA A 204 -18.42 -3.74 6.15
CA ALA A 204 -17.89 -4.72 5.21
C ALA A 204 -18.03 -4.32 3.72
N ALA A 205 -18.71 -3.21 3.42
CA ALA A 205 -19.00 -2.73 2.06
C ALA A 205 -18.36 -1.37 1.75
N ASN A 206 -17.58 -0.81 2.66
CA ASN A 206 -17.15 0.59 2.61
C ASN A 206 -15.85 0.84 1.82
N GLN A 207 -15.31 -0.19 1.15
CA GLN A 207 -14.14 -0.10 0.26
C GLN A 207 -12.84 0.34 0.96
N VAL A 208 -12.74 0.21 2.28
CA VAL A 208 -11.56 0.65 3.03
C VAL A 208 -10.57 -0.48 3.21
N ASN A 209 -9.32 -0.22 2.83
CA ASN A 209 -8.20 -1.15 3.03
C ASN A 209 -7.69 -1.11 4.47
N ASP A 210 -8.49 -1.55 5.43
CA ASP A 210 -8.07 -1.71 6.82
C ASP A 210 -7.54 -3.14 7.06
N ILE A 211 -6.22 -3.26 7.21
CA ILE A 211 -5.52 -4.52 7.50
C ILE A 211 -5.31 -4.75 9.01
N SER A 212 -5.75 -3.82 9.86
CA SER A 212 -5.55 -3.93 11.31
C SER A 212 -6.35 -5.10 11.91
N THR A 213 -5.76 -5.74 12.92
CA THR A 213 -6.40 -6.77 13.74
C THR A 213 -6.84 -6.23 15.09
N ASP A 214 -6.75 -4.92 15.27
CA ASP A 214 -6.94 -4.27 16.55
C ASP A 214 -8.42 -4.29 16.94
N LEU A 215 -8.66 -4.61 18.21
CA LEU A 215 -9.98 -4.46 18.81
C LEU A 215 -10.12 -3.03 19.31
N ASN A 216 -11.31 -2.48 19.14
CA ASN A 216 -11.67 -1.23 19.76
C ASN A 216 -11.63 -1.39 21.29
N PRO A 217 -10.87 -0.56 22.01
CA PRO A 217 -10.70 -0.72 23.45
C PRO A 217 -11.97 -0.45 24.26
N GLU A 218 -12.95 0.26 23.69
CA GLU A 218 -14.23 0.53 24.35
C GLU A 218 -15.28 -0.54 24.07
N THR A 219 -15.41 -0.98 22.82
CA THR A 219 -16.46 -1.92 22.40
C THR A 219 -16.00 -3.38 22.43
N GLY A 220 -14.68 -3.63 22.43
CA GLY A 220 -14.09 -4.96 22.26
C GLY A 220 -14.24 -5.53 20.86
N MET A 221 -14.73 -4.75 19.90
CA MET A 221 -15.02 -5.19 18.53
C MET A 221 -13.91 -4.78 17.55
N PRO A 222 -13.67 -5.56 16.48
CA PRO A 222 -12.70 -5.20 15.44
C PRO A 222 -13.03 -3.86 14.75
N THR A 223 -12.01 -3.11 14.38
CA THR A 223 -12.14 -1.89 13.57
C THR A 223 -12.63 -2.18 12.15
N ASN A 224 -13.39 -1.24 11.57
CA ASN A 224 -13.76 -1.23 10.15
C ASN A 224 -14.10 -2.62 9.55
N ALA A 225 -14.98 -3.36 10.24
CA ALA A 225 -15.40 -4.70 9.86
C ALA A 225 -16.87 -4.88 10.22
N TRP A 226 -17.55 -5.83 9.58
CA TRP A 226 -18.73 -6.46 10.17
C TRP A 226 -18.30 -7.59 11.11
N TYR A 227 -18.98 -7.74 12.24
CA TYR A 227 -18.69 -8.74 13.26
C TYR A 227 -19.99 -9.36 13.77
N GLY A 228 -20.10 -10.69 13.73
CA GLY A 228 -21.26 -11.41 14.26
C GLY A 228 -21.34 -11.37 15.79
N ASP A 229 -22.47 -11.80 16.36
CA ASP A 229 -22.78 -11.66 17.80
C ASP A 229 -22.77 -12.97 18.60
N LYS A 230 -22.38 -14.09 17.96
CA LYS A 230 -22.42 -15.48 18.47
C LYS A 230 -23.81 -16.04 18.77
N VAL A 231 -24.81 -15.19 19.04
CA VAL A 231 -26.19 -15.61 19.32
C VAL A 231 -26.91 -15.94 18.02
N GLY A 232 -26.93 -14.96 17.11
CA GLY A 232 -27.34 -15.11 15.73
C GLY A 232 -28.75 -15.63 15.55
N GLU A 233 -29.69 -14.76 15.19
CA GLU A 233 -31.09 -15.13 14.99
C GLU A 233 -31.49 -14.94 13.53
N ASP A 234 -32.04 -15.98 12.90
CA ASP A 234 -32.53 -15.90 11.54
C ASP A 234 -33.96 -15.33 11.48
N GLU A 235 -34.51 -15.22 10.27
CA GLU A 235 -35.83 -14.64 10.00
C GLU A 235 -37.00 -15.50 10.51
N ARG A 236 -36.69 -16.69 11.05
CA ARG A 236 -37.62 -17.65 11.66
C ARG A 236 -37.43 -17.75 13.18
N ASP A 237 -36.63 -16.85 13.75
CA ASP A 237 -36.23 -16.81 15.16
C ASP A 237 -35.45 -18.08 15.63
N GLU A 238 -34.80 -18.78 14.69
CA GLU A 238 -33.90 -19.89 15.02
C GLU A 238 -32.51 -19.35 15.41
N ARG A 239 -31.98 -19.82 16.54
CA ARG A 239 -30.69 -19.37 17.10
C ARG A 239 -29.50 -20.20 16.62
N GLY A 240 -28.35 -19.56 16.50
CA GLY A 240 -27.07 -20.20 16.15
C GLY A 240 -26.58 -19.92 14.72
N TYR A 241 -27.16 -18.93 14.04
CA TYR A 241 -26.85 -18.60 12.64
C TYR A 241 -26.37 -17.16 12.49
N GLN A 242 -25.31 -16.96 11.71
CA GLN A 242 -24.69 -15.67 11.47
C GLN A 242 -24.83 -15.31 10.00
N TYR A 243 -25.24 -14.09 9.69
CA TYR A 243 -25.30 -13.63 8.30
C TYR A 243 -24.99 -12.16 8.12
N TRP A 244 -24.39 -11.84 6.98
CA TRP A 244 -24.27 -10.50 6.43
C TRP A 244 -24.98 -10.45 5.08
N SER A 245 -25.80 -9.43 4.83
CA SER A 245 -26.56 -9.32 3.59
C SER A 245 -26.56 -7.91 3.00
N CYS A 246 -26.71 -7.86 1.68
CA CYS A 246 -26.95 -6.64 0.92
C CYS A 246 -28.14 -6.84 -0.03
N SER A 247 -28.85 -5.73 -0.30
CA SER A 247 -30.04 -5.69 -1.16
C SER A 247 -29.87 -4.68 -2.28
N PHE A 248 -30.29 -5.06 -3.48
CA PHE A 248 -30.29 -4.21 -4.68
C PHE A 248 -31.72 -3.84 -5.06
N ALA A 249 -31.94 -2.60 -5.51
CA ALA A 249 -33.26 -2.14 -5.96
C ALA A 249 -33.79 -2.90 -7.18
N ARG A 250 -32.89 -3.49 -7.98
CA ARG A 250 -33.17 -4.34 -9.14
C ARG A 250 -32.37 -5.63 -9.06
N GLU A 251 -32.90 -6.70 -9.66
CA GLU A 251 -32.21 -7.99 -9.74
C GLU A 251 -30.82 -7.87 -10.41
N ARG A 252 -29.84 -8.60 -9.86
CA ARG A 252 -28.44 -8.63 -10.32
C ARG A 252 -28.00 -10.05 -10.62
N ARG A 253 -27.15 -10.21 -11.64
CA ARG A 253 -26.57 -11.52 -12.01
C ARG A 253 -25.14 -11.59 -11.54
N ILE A 254 -24.95 -11.95 -10.28
CA ILE A 254 -23.62 -12.08 -9.70
C ILE A 254 -22.87 -13.23 -10.35
N LYS A 255 -21.58 -13.04 -10.62
CA LYS A 255 -20.69 -14.09 -11.15
C LYS A 255 -19.48 -14.32 -10.27
N TYR A 256 -19.06 -13.31 -9.51
CA TYR A 256 -17.93 -13.41 -8.60
C TYR A 256 -18.23 -12.75 -7.27
N ILE A 257 -17.65 -13.32 -6.20
CA ILE A 257 -17.61 -12.74 -4.86
C ILE A 257 -16.19 -12.84 -4.32
N ALA A 258 -15.76 -11.85 -3.54
CA ALA A 258 -14.52 -11.89 -2.78
C ALA A 258 -14.80 -11.48 -1.34
N ILE A 259 -14.19 -12.19 -0.38
CA ILE A 259 -14.39 -11.94 1.06
C ILE A 259 -13.02 -11.87 1.73
N SER A 260 -12.74 -10.74 2.38
CA SER A 260 -11.53 -10.52 3.17
C SER A 260 -11.87 -10.47 4.66
N SER A 261 -11.03 -11.10 5.48
CA SER A 261 -11.18 -11.24 6.92
C SER A 261 -9.81 -11.28 7.60
N VAL A 262 -9.76 -11.63 8.87
CA VAL A 262 -8.54 -11.78 9.67
C VAL A 262 -8.44 -13.22 10.21
N PRO A 263 -7.22 -13.74 10.45
CA PRO A 263 -7.05 -15.10 10.98
C PRO A 263 -7.84 -15.35 12.27
N GLY A 264 -8.50 -16.51 12.38
CA GLY A 264 -9.27 -16.90 13.56
C GLY A 264 -10.75 -16.50 13.57
N TYR A 265 -11.23 -15.82 12.52
CA TYR A 265 -12.63 -15.38 12.38
C TYR A 265 -13.29 -15.85 11.07
N VAL A 266 -12.77 -16.93 10.49
CA VAL A 266 -13.28 -17.53 9.26
C VAL A 266 -13.94 -18.87 9.55
N PRO A 267 -15.11 -19.16 8.96
CA PRO A 267 -15.80 -20.42 9.19
C PRO A 267 -15.15 -21.59 8.43
N SER A 268 -15.22 -22.79 9.02
CA SER A 268 -14.85 -24.04 8.34
C SER A 268 -15.81 -24.37 7.18
N LYS A 269 -17.06 -23.92 7.26
CA LYS A 269 -18.11 -24.07 6.24
C LYS A 269 -19.02 -22.83 6.18
N TRP A 270 -19.37 -22.39 4.98
CA TRP A 270 -20.30 -21.26 4.77
C TRP A 270 -21.12 -21.43 3.50
N LYS A 271 -22.21 -20.67 3.39
CA LYS A 271 -23.09 -20.66 2.20
C LYS A 271 -23.23 -19.25 1.66
N LEU A 272 -23.31 -19.14 0.34
CA LEU A 272 -23.82 -17.96 -0.33
C LEU A 272 -25.28 -18.22 -0.67
N GLN A 273 -26.17 -17.28 -0.36
CA GLN A 273 -27.60 -17.44 -0.66
C GLN A 273 -28.12 -16.19 -1.34
N GLY A 274 -29.16 -16.36 -2.16
CA GLY A 274 -29.86 -15.25 -2.79
C GLY A 274 -31.37 -15.44 -2.87
N GLN A 275 -32.07 -14.33 -3.04
CA GLN A 275 -33.52 -14.30 -3.24
C GLN A 275 -33.85 -13.85 -4.66
N THR A 276 -34.65 -14.63 -5.36
CA THR A 276 -35.06 -14.36 -6.74
C THR A 276 -36.27 -13.42 -6.84
N THR A 277 -36.94 -13.15 -5.71
CA THR A 277 -38.01 -12.17 -5.61
C THR A 277 -37.72 -11.18 -4.48
N LYS A 278 -38.12 -9.92 -4.68
CA LYS A 278 -37.71 -8.77 -3.86
C LYS A 278 -38.03 -8.89 -2.36
N ASP A 279 -39.14 -9.56 -2.03
CA ASP A 279 -39.68 -9.68 -0.67
C ASP A 279 -39.94 -11.15 -0.28
N ALA A 280 -39.27 -12.12 -0.94
CA ALA A 280 -39.35 -13.52 -0.52
C ALA A 280 -38.84 -13.69 0.91
N ARG A 281 -39.35 -14.70 1.61
CA ARG A 281 -38.71 -15.22 2.83
C ARG A 281 -37.77 -16.38 2.53
N ASP A 282 -37.93 -16.99 1.37
CA ASP A 282 -37.14 -18.15 0.96
C ASP A 282 -35.80 -17.72 0.35
N TRP A 283 -34.73 -18.33 0.81
CA TRP A 283 -33.37 -18.14 0.32
C TRP A 283 -32.91 -19.39 -0.41
N VAL A 284 -32.29 -19.20 -1.58
CA VAL A 284 -31.76 -20.30 -2.40
C VAL A 284 -30.23 -20.29 -2.31
N ASP A 285 -29.65 -21.46 -2.09
CA ASP A 285 -28.20 -21.65 -2.08
C ASP A 285 -27.60 -21.34 -3.47
N ILE A 286 -26.54 -20.55 -3.49
CA ILE A 286 -25.75 -20.20 -4.68
C ILE A 286 -24.44 -20.98 -4.62
N ASP A 287 -24.16 -21.76 -5.66
CA ASP A 287 -22.93 -22.53 -5.72
C ASP A 287 -21.68 -21.62 -5.74
N ILE A 288 -20.66 -22.01 -4.97
CA ILE A 288 -19.35 -21.38 -4.84
C ILE A 288 -18.31 -22.31 -5.46
N ASN A 289 -17.66 -21.88 -6.54
CA ASN A 289 -16.74 -22.69 -7.34
C ASN A 289 -17.32 -24.08 -7.71
N GLY A 290 -18.63 -24.13 -8.01
CA GLY A 290 -19.35 -25.35 -8.36
C GLY A 290 -19.70 -26.27 -7.19
N LYS A 291 -19.60 -25.77 -5.94
CA LYS A 291 -19.95 -26.51 -4.72
C LYS A 291 -21.08 -25.79 -3.96
N PRO A 292 -21.96 -26.53 -3.27
CA PRO A 292 -23.11 -25.94 -2.54
C PRO A 292 -22.72 -25.22 -1.24
N ALA A 293 -21.46 -25.35 -0.80
CA ALA A 293 -20.92 -24.68 0.37
C ALA A 293 -19.44 -24.39 0.17
N GLY A 294 -18.99 -23.25 0.70
CA GLY A 294 -17.59 -22.87 0.76
C GLY A 294 -16.90 -23.36 2.03
N THR A 295 -15.60 -23.12 2.10
CA THR A 295 -14.68 -23.51 3.19
C THR A 295 -13.87 -22.31 3.69
N ALA A 296 -13.14 -22.48 4.79
CA ALA A 296 -12.25 -21.44 5.31
C ALA A 296 -11.23 -20.93 4.27
N ALA A 297 -10.80 -21.79 3.34
CA ALA A 297 -9.84 -21.43 2.30
C ALA A 297 -10.40 -20.42 1.28
N ASP A 298 -11.71 -20.22 1.22
CA ASP A 298 -12.33 -19.26 0.29
C ASP A 298 -12.14 -17.80 0.73
N TRP A 299 -11.90 -17.58 2.03
CA TRP A 299 -11.74 -16.25 2.63
C TRP A 299 -10.26 -15.84 2.60
N ASP A 300 -9.98 -14.60 2.21
CA ASP A 300 -8.62 -14.06 2.31
C ASP A 300 -8.36 -13.53 3.73
N THR A 301 -7.28 -14.01 4.34
CA THR A 301 -6.84 -13.63 5.69
C THR A 301 -5.35 -13.24 5.71
N SER A 302 -4.77 -13.00 4.55
CA SER A 302 -3.33 -12.71 4.40
C SER A 302 -2.90 -11.39 5.06
N LEU A 303 -3.85 -10.48 5.31
CA LEU A 303 -3.61 -9.11 5.80
C LEU A 303 -2.64 -8.31 4.94
N ILE A 304 -2.51 -8.70 3.67
CA ILE A 304 -1.69 -7.97 2.71
C ILE A 304 -2.46 -6.76 2.20
N ARG A 305 -3.74 -6.99 1.86
CA ARG A 305 -4.71 -5.99 1.43
C ARG A 305 -6.11 -6.54 1.65
N THR A 306 -7.02 -5.77 2.24
CA THR A 306 -8.43 -6.13 2.38
C THR A 306 -9.31 -5.48 1.30
N TYR A 307 -8.89 -4.35 0.72
CA TYR A 307 -9.57 -3.75 -0.44
C TYR A 307 -8.58 -3.08 -1.44
N PRO A 308 -8.78 -3.22 -2.77
CA PRO A 308 -9.70 -4.16 -3.41
C PRO A 308 -9.32 -5.61 -3.09
N PRO A 309 -10.30 -6.52 -2.89
CA PRO A 309 -10.01 -7.89 -2.50
C PRO A 309 -9.20 -8.65 -3.55
N ILE A 310 -8.25 -9.46 -3.09
CA ILE A 310 -7.26 -10.12 -3.96
C ILE A 310 -7.70 -11.50 -4.44
N LYS A 311 -8.81 -12.02 -3.90
CA LYS A 311 -9.26 -13.39 -4.13
C LYS A 311 -10.74 -13.46 -4.47
N ALA A 312 -11.04 -13.43 -5.76
CA ALA A 312 -12.38 -13.63 -6.29
C ALA A 312 -12.69 -15.12 -6.49
N LEU A 313 -13.92 -15.51 -6.14
CA LEU A 313 -14.47 -16.86 -6.29
C LEU A 313 -15.57 -16.83 -7.34
N ARG A 314 -15.61 -17.81 -8.25
CA ARG A 314 -16.71 -17.93 -9.22
C ARG A 314 -17.96 -18.42 -8.50
N VAL A 315 -19.09 -17.76 -8.73
CA VAL A 315 -20.38 -18.14 -8.16
C VAL A 315 -21.47 -18.18 -9.24
N ASN A 316 -22.63 -18.74 -8.91
CA ASN A 316 -23.85 -18.64 -9.72
C ASN A 316 -23.65 -19.10 -11.18
N THR A 317 -23.18 -20.33 -11.36
CA THR A 317 -22.97 -20.95 -12.68
C THR A 317 -24.25 -21.06 -13.50
N ASN A 318 -25.41 -21.12 -12.84
CA ASN A 318 -26.74 -21.14 -13.46
C ASN A 318 -27.20 -19.77 -13.99
N ASN A 319 -26.41 -18.71 -13.76
CA ASN A 319 -26.67 -17.35 -14.22
C ASN A 319 -28.03 -16.80 -13.75
N THR A 320 -28.50 -17.18 -12.56
CA THR A 320 -29.75 -16.71 -11.96
C THR A 320 -29.64 -15.26 -11.50
N ALA A 321 -30.74 -14.49 -11.54
CA ALA A 321 -30.77 -13.12 -11.05
C ALA A 321 -31.34 -13.06 -9.62
N TYR A 322 -30.76 -12.20 -8.77
CA TYR A 322 -31.11 -12.10 -7.36
C TYR A 322 -31.28 -10.64 -6.92
N PHE A 323 -32.25 -10.37 -6.05
CA PHE A 323 -32.47 -9.04 -5.43
C PHE A 323 -31.63 -8.87 -4.16
N ASN A 324 -31.60 -9.91 -3.33
CA ASN A 324 -30.92 -9.92 -2.04
C ASN A 324 -29.88 -11.03 -2.03
N ILE A 325 -28.72 -10.75 -1.45
CA ILE A 325 -27.61 -11.71 -1.33
C ILE A 325 -27.13 -11.70 0.10
N ARG A 326 -26.88 -12.89 0.65
CA ARG A 326 -26.28 -13.02 1.99
C ARG A 326 -25.18 -14.07 2.03
N ILE A 327 -24.17 -13.76 2.83
CA ILE A 327 -23.19 -14.71 3.33
C ILE A 327 -23.79 -15.32 4.60
N TYR A 328 -23.99 -16.62 4.62
CA TYR A 328 -24.65 -17.36 5.69
C TYR A 328 -23.69 -18.38 6.32
N VAL A 329 -23.58 -18.35 7.65
CA VAL A 329 -22.62 -19.13 8.43
C VAL A 329 -23.32 -19.71 9.65
N GLU A 330 -23.11 -21.00 9.94
CA GLU A 330 -23.55 -21.56 11.22
C GLU A 330 -22.50 -21.29 12.29
N GLN A 331 -22.90 -20.83 13.48
CA GLN A 331 -21.94 -20.51 14.55
C GLN A 331 -21.12 -21.74 14.97
N VAL A 332 -21.66 -22.96 14.81
CA VAL A 332 -20.93 -24.21 15.08
C VAL A 332 -19.75 -24.46 14.12
N ASP A 333 -19.79 -23.87 12.93
CA ASP A 333 -18.74 -24.02 11.91
C ASP A 333 -17.58 -23.04 12.13
N MET A 334 -17.68 -22.12 13.10
CA MET A 334 -16.63 -21.18 13.44
C MET A 334 -15.47 -21.83 14.23
N PRO A 335 -14.26 -21.25 14.24
CA PRO A 335 -13.16 -21.71 15.07
C PRO A 335 -13.55 -21.63 16.55
N GLY A 336 -13.52 -22.77 17.24
CA GLY A 336 -13.99 -22.90 18.62
C GLY A 336 -15.48 -23.28 18.76
N GLY A 337 -16.17 -23.54 17.65
CA GLY A 337 -17.57 -23.97 17.64
C GLY A 337 -18.54 -22.91 18.17
N LYS A 338 -19.60 -23.35 18.84
CA LYS A 338 -20.68 -22.47 19.34
C LYS A 338 -20.17 -21.34 20.26
N ASP A 339 -19.12 -21.61 21.04
CA ASP A 339 -18.53 -20.65 21.99
C ASP A 339 -17.37 -19.84 21.38
N GLY A 340 -16.93 -20.23 20.18
CA GLY A 340 -15.83 -19.65 19.44
C GLY A 340 -16.07 -18.21 18.97
N ASN A 341 -15.14 -17.70 18.16
CA ASN A 341 -15.29 -16.38 17.57
C ASN A 341 -16.44 -16.41 16.53
N PRO A 342 -17.27 -15.37 16.43
CA PRO A 342 -18.23 -15.24 15.34
C PRO A 342 -17.50 -14.81 14.05
N PRO A 343 -18.14 -14.89 12.88
CA PRO A 343 -17.52 -14.44 11.63
C PRO A 343 -17.25 -12.93 11.67
N LEU A 344 -16.11 -12.56 11.07
CA LEU A 344 -15.67 -11.18 10.90
C LEU A 344 -15.41 -10.94 9.42
N ILE A 345 -15.95 -9.88 8.86
CA ILE A 345 -15.71 -9.51 7.47
C ILE A 345 -15.15 -8.08 7.40
N LYS A 346 -13.93 -7.93 6.91
CA LYS A 346 -13.31 -6.62 6.65
C LYS A 346 -13.88 -6.00 5.37
N ASN A 347 -13.97 -6.79 4.29
CA ASN A 347 -14.54 -6.34 3.02
C ASN A 347 -15.23 -7.50 2.29
N VAL A 348 -16.35 -7.18 1.63
CA VAL A 348 -17.03 -8.01 0.62
C VAL A 348 -17.07 -7.22 -0.68
N ALA A 349 -16.71 -7.86 -1.78
CA ALA A 349 -16.91 -7.32 -3.12
C ALA A 349 -17.61 -8.34 -4.02
N ILE A 350 -18.44 -7.85 -4.94
CA ILE A 350 -19.24 -8.69 -5.86
C ILE A 350 -19.14 -8.12 -7.27
N ALA A 351 -19.02 -8.98 -8.27
CA ALA A 351 -19.04 -8.57 -9.67
C ALA A 351 -20.10 -9.34 -10.48
N GLU A 352 -20.78 -8.63 -11.40
CA GLU A 352 -21.69 -9.21 -12.40
C GLU A 352 -20.95 -9.65 -13.68
N GLU A 353 -19.73 -9.14 -13.85
CA GLU A 353 -18.92 -9.36 -15.04
C GLU A 353 -18.11 -10.65 -14.97
N ASP A 354 -17.74 -11.20 -16.15
CA ASP A 354 -16.83 -12.35 -16.19
C ASP A 354 -15.39 -11.89 -16.00
N LEU A 355 -14.95 -11.84 -14.73
CA LEU A 355 -13.62 -11.33 -14.37
C LEU A 355 -12.49 -12.08 -15.08
N LYS A 356 -12.63 -13.38 -15.35
CA LYS A 356 -11.56 -14.17 -16.01
C LYS A 356 -11.26 -13.63 -17.41
N ALA A 357 -12.29 -13.15 -18.12
CA ALA A 357 -12.15 -12.59 -19.47
C ALA A 357 -11.69 -11.12 -19.47
N LEU A 358 -11.87 -10.39 -18.38
CA LEU A 358 -11.70 -8.92 -18.35
C LEU A 358 -10.50 -8.45 -17.53
N VAL A 359 -10.19 -9.12 -16.42
CA VAL A 359 -9.07 -8.75 -15.53
C VAL A 359 -7.78 -9.31 -16.12
N ASP A 360 -6.77 -8.44 -16.25
CA ASP A 360 -5.41 -8.90 -16.52
C ASP A 360 -4.85 -9.55 -15.25
N ASN A 361 -4.66 -10.87 -15.31
CA ASN A 361 -4.12 -11.65 -14.21
C ASN A 361 -2.63 -11.99 -14.42
N SER A 362 -1.96 -11.29 -15.35
CA SER A 362 -0.51 -11.36 -15.54
C SER A 362 0.24 -10.93 -14.26
N VAL A 363 1.49 -11.38 -14.15
CA VAL A 363 2.36 -11.08 -13.01
C VAL A 363 3.34 -10.00 -13.41
N LEU A 364 3.54 -8.99 -12.57
CA LEU A 364 4.59 -8.00 -12.78
C LEU A 364 5.93 -8.54 -12.27
N ILE A 365 6.89 -8.70 -13.16
CA ILE A 365 8.28 -9.01 -12.80
C ILE A 365 9.05 -7.69 -12.76
N HIS A 366 9.51 -7.28 -11.58
CA HIS A 366 10.16 -5.97 -11.37
C HIS A 366 11.37 -6.01 -10.42
N GLU A 367 11.78 -7.20 -9.97
CA GLU A 367 12.97 -7.43 -9.16
C GLU A 367 13.73 -8.65 -9.71
N PRO A 368 15.03 -8.84 -9.37
CA PRO A 368 15.81 -10.01 -9.79
C PRO A 368 15.31 -11.35 -9.25
N GLN A 369 14.51 -11.34 -8.18
CA GLN A 369 13.89 -12.53 -7.61
C GLN A 369 12.37 -12.45 -7.70
N THR A 370 11.73 -13.57 -7.98
CA THR A 370 10.28 -13.67 -8.15
C THR A 370 9.67 -14.57 -7.07
N VAL A 371 8.70 -14.03 -6.33
CA VAL A 371 7.92 -14.77 -5.34
C VAL A 371 6.90 -15.67 -6.04
N MET A 372 6.68 -16.90 -5.56
CA MET A 372 5.76 -17.88 -6.14
C MET A 372 4.66 -18.29 -5.15
N GLY A 373 3.48 -18.61 -5.66
CA GLY A 373 2.40 -19.26 -4.88
C GLY A 373 1.70 -18.42 -3.83
N THR A 374 2.20 -17.23 -3.49
CA THR A 374 1.50 -16.24 -2.67
C THR A 374 0.36 -15.60 -3.48
N PHE A 375 -0.42 -14.70 -2.88
CA PHE A 375 -1.57 -14.06 -3.53
C PHE A 375 -1.24 -13.39 -4.88
N ALA A 376 -0.12 -12.66 -4.96
CA ALA A 376 0.44 -12.01 -6.15
C ALA A 376 1.75 -12.69 -6.60
N GLY A 377 1.99 -13.91 -6.12
CA GLY A 377 3.13 -14.71 -6.54
C GLY A 377 2.88 -15.33 -7.91
N LEU A 378 3.97 -15.55 -8.65
CA LEU A 378 3.96 -16.28 -9.92
C LEU A 378 3.42 -17.70 -9.71
N ALA A 379 2.45 -18.07 -10.51
CA ALA A 379 1.88 -19.41 -10.57
C ALA A 379 1.48 -19.77 -12.01
N ALA A 380 1.27 -21.04 -12.27
CA ALA A 380 0.68 -21.53 -13.51
C ALA A 380 -0.21 -22.75 -13.22
N ASP A 381 -1.21 -22.98 -14.08
CA ASP A 381 -2.09 -24.15 -14.00
C ASP A 381 -1.53 -25.33 -14.79
N ASP A 382 -0.32 -25.76 -14.45
CA ASP A 382 0.45 -26.78 -15.16
C ASP A 382 0.70 -28.06 -14.34
N GLY A 383 0.21 -28.10 -13.10
CA GLY A 383 0.41 -29.21 -12.17
C GLY A 383 1.78 -29.25 -11.51
N ASP A 384 2.60 -28.20 -11.62
CA ASP A 384 3.82 -28.00 -10.83
C ASP A 384 3.50 -27.38 -9.45
N ASN A 385 4.45 -27.45 -8.53
CA ASN A 385 4.39 -26.80 -7.23
C ASN A 385 5.01 -25.40 -7.29
N TRP A 386 4.17 -24.38 -7.32
CA TRP A 386 4.57 -22.96 -7.34
C TRP A 386 4.66 -22.41 -5.92
N THR A 387 5.78 -22.60 -5.22
CA THR A 387 5.99 -22.06 -3.86
C THR A 387 7.42 -21.54 -3.69
N GLY A 388 7.62 -20.62 -2.74
CA GLY A 388 8.93 -20.06 -2.42
C GLY A 388 9.27 -18.82 -3.25
N THR A 389 10.56 -18.67 -3.58
CA THR A 389 11.10 -17.54 -4.34
C THR A 389 12.20 -18.07 -5.26
N THR A 390 12.36 -17.50 -6.47
CA THR A 390 13.48 -17.87 -7.34
C THR A 390 14.81 -17.56 -6.65
N ASP A 391 15.84 -18.32 -6.99
CA ASP A 391 17.20 -18.02 -6.54
C ASP A 391 17.69 -16.69 -7.12
N VAL A 392 18.60 -16.01 -6.41
CA VAL A 392 19.21 -14.75 -6.84
C VAL A 392 19.95 -14.88 -8.18
N ASN A 393 20.38 -16.09 -8.56
CA ASN A 393 21.05 -16.37 -9.82
C ASN A 393 20.14 -16.96 -10.90
N TYR A 394 18.84 -17.14 -10.66
CA TYR A 394 17.90 -17.60 -11.68
C TYR A 394 17.51 -16.43 -12.61
N PRO A 395 17.71 -16.52 -13.93
CA PRO A 395 17.33 -15.45 -14.85
C PRO A 395 15.82 -15.36 -15.02
N ASN A 396 15.18 -14.43 -14.32
CA ASN A 396 13.73 -14.22 -14.39
C ASN A 396 13.28 -13.20 -15.45
N GLY A 397 14.18 -12.76 -16.34
CA GLY A 397 13.89 -11.77 -17.39
C GLY A 397 13.94 -10.29 -16.95
N TYR A 398 14.09 -9.98 -15.65
CA TYR A 398 14.27 -8.60 -15.21
C TYR A 398 15.67 -8.03 -15.49
N PRO A 399 16.79 -8.73 -15.18
CA PRO A 399 18.14 -8.28 -15.53
C PRO A 399 18.34 -8.14 -17.05
N ALA A 400 19.19 -7.21 -17.49
CA ALA A 400 19.58 -7.10 -18.90
C ALA A 400 20.36 -8.34 -19.41
N PHE A 401 20.17 -8.71 -20.66
CA PHE A 401 20.89 -9.81 -21.30
C PHE A 401 21.00 -9.61 -22.82
N TYR A 402 21.97 -10.28 -23.43
CA TYR A 402 22.05 -10.46 -24.88
C TYR A 402 21.41 -11.79 -25.27
N VAL A 403 20.77 -11.85 -26.43
CA VAL A 403 20.15 -13.07 -26.99
C VAL A 403 20.51 -13.24 -28.45
N MET A 404 20.70 -14.47 -28.92
CA MET A 404 20.86 -14.75 -30.35
C MET A 404 19.64 -14.25 -31.14
N LYS A 405 19.89 -13.43 -32.17
CA LYS A 405 18.83 -12.81 -32.97
C LYS A 405 17.96 -13.83 -33.68
N TYR A 406 18.57 -14.93 -34.12
CA TYR A 406 17.88 -16.04 -34.79
C TYR A 406 18.15 -17.37 -34.07
N GLU A 407 17.39 -18.38 -34.47
CA GLU A 407 17.68 -19.79 -34.16
C GLU A 407 19.10 -20.18 -34.63
N VAL A 408 19.69 -21.20 -34.03
CA VAL A 408 20.98 -21.72 -34.50
C VAL A 408 20.85 -22.30 -35.92
N SER A 409 21.67 -21.83 -36.85
CA SER A 409 21.67 -22.31 -38.23
C SER A 409 22.48 -23.61 -38.41
N GLN A 410 22.22 -24.34 -39.50
CA GLN A 410 22.92 -25.59 -39.79
C GLN A 410 24.43 -25.40 -39.96
N GLU A 411 24.88 -24.30 -40.57
CA GLU A 411 26.31 -23.98 -40.67
C GLU A 411 26.96 -23.74 -39.31
N GLN A 412 26.25 -23.09 -38.39
CA GLN A 412 26.75 -22.82 -37.04
C GLN A 412 26.89 -24.11 -36.24
N TYR A 413 25.95 -25.04 -36.40
CA TYR A 413 26.01 -26.35 -35.73
C TYR A 413 27.10 -27.25 -36.33
N VAL A 414 27.27 -27.26 -37.66
CA VAL A 414 28.39 -27.98 -38.31
C VAL A 414 29.74 -27.41 -37.90
N ALA A 415 29.86 -26.09 -37.78
CA ALA A 415 31.08 -25.44 -37.29
C ALA A 415 31.43 -25.86 -35.87
N PHE A 416 30.43 -26.17 -35.03
CA PHE A 416 30.61 -26.77 -33.71
C PHE A 416 31.06 -28.23 -33.81
N LEU A 417 30.31 -29.09 -34.55
CA LEU A 417 30.64 -30.51 -34.70
C LEU A 417 32.08 -30.77 -35.19
N ASN A 418 32.57 -29.94 -36.11
CA ASN A 418 33.92 -30.04 -36.66
C ASN A 418 35.04 -29.60 -35.71
N LYS A 419 34.70 -29.18 -34.48
CA LYS A 419 35.65 -28.77 -33.44
C LYS A 419 35.64 -29.71 -32.23
N LEU A 420 34.82 -30.76 -32.30
CA LEU A 420 34.66 -31.76 -31.26
C LEU A 420 35.59 -32.95 -31.47
N THR A 421 35.86 -33.71 -30.41
CA THR A 421 36.48 -35.04 -30.51
C THR A 421 35.50 -36.06 -31.08
N LEU A 422 35.98 -37.21 -31.57
CA LEU A 422 35.10 -38.26 -32.11
C LEU A 422 34.02 -38.71 -31.10
N GLN A 423 34.39 -38.85 -29.82
CA GLN A 423 33.44 -39.23 -28.77
C GLN A 423 32.36 -38.15 -28.58
N GLN A 424 32.75 -36.89 -28.56
CA GLN A 424 31.84 -35.76 -28.44
C GLN A 424 30.94 -35.64 -29.68
N GLN A 425 31.46 -35.91 -30.89
CA GLN A 425 30.66 -35.96 -32.12
C GLN A 425 29.59 -37.04 -32.08
N ARG A 426 29.91 -38.25 -31.58
CA ARG A 426 28.90 -39.30 -31.37
C ARG A 426 27.79 -38.81 -30.43
N ALA A 427 28.16 -38.17 -29.32
CA ALA A 427 27.21 -37.66 -28.34
C ALA A 427 26.31 -36.54 -28.87
N ARG A 428 26.76 -35.75 -29.85
CA ARG A 428 26.04 -34.60 -30.43
C ARG A 428 25.44 -34.87 -31.83
N THR A 429 25.41 -36.13 -32.25
CA THR A 429 24.79 -36.60 -33.49
C THR A 429 23.86 -37.80 -33.23
N ILE A 430 24.02 -38.90 -33.96
CA ILE A 430 23.18 -40.11 -33.89
C ILE A 430 23.82 -41.24 -33.07
N GLY A 431 24.72 -40.90 -32.15
CA GLY A 431 25.38 -41.87 -31.28
C GLY A 431 26.33 -42.80 -32.05
N SER A 432 26.38 -44.06 -31.64
CA SER A 432 27.19 -45.09 -32.28
C SER A 432 26.76 -45.41 -33.72
N ALA A 433 25.52 -45.09 -34.10
CA ALA A 433 25.06 -45.26 -35.49
C ALA A 433 25.84 -44.38 -36.49
N MET A 434 26.52 -43.35 -36.01
CA MET A 434 27.40 -42.50 -36.82
C MET A 434 28.54 -43.30 -37.47
N ASP A 435 29.05 -44.34 -36.80
CA ASP A 435 30.17 -45.15 -37.32
C ASP A 435 29.80 -45.94 -38.57
N ALA A 436 28.50 -46.20 -38.77
CA ALA A 436 27.95 -46.90 -39.93
C ALA A 436 27.70 -45.98 -41.14
N LEU A 437 27.80 -44.65 -40.98
CA LEU A 437 27.57 -43.71 -42.07
C LEU A 437 28.65 -43.81 -43.15
N ASN A 438 28.24 -43.65 -44.40
CA ASN A 438 29.14 -43.45 -45.54
C ASN A 438 29.29 -41.96 -45.86
N GLU A 439 30.38 -41.59 -46.53
CA GLU A 439 30.58 -40.22 -47.00
C GLU A 439 29.45 -39.80 -47.96
N GLY A 440 28.91 -38.61 -47.74
CA GLY A 440 27.76 -38.06 -48.46
C GLY A 440 26.39 -38.40 -47.86
N GLU A 441 26.30 -39.30 -46.88
CA GLU A 441 25.04 -39.65 -46.22
C GLU A 441 24.59 -38.60 -45.20
N TYR A 442 23.27 -38.42 -45.12
CA TYR A 442 22.62 -37.50 -44.19
C TYR A 442 22.68 -38.01 -42.74
N VAL A 443 23.13 -37.14 -41.83
CA VAL A 443 23.32 -37.46 -40.41
C VAL A 443 22.00 -37.51 -39.65
N PHE A 444 21.10 -36.56 -39.90
CA PHE A 444 19.84 -36.44 -39.17
C PHE A 444 18.62 -36.91 -39.98
N GLY A 445 17.60 -37.36 -39.24
CA GLY A 445 16.35 -37.84 -39.79
C GLY A 445 16.33 -39.32 -40.15
N ASN A 446 15.27 -39.73 -40.85
CA ASN A 446 14.93 -41.14 -41.11
C ASN A 446 15.48 -41.66 -42.44
N HIS A 447 16.16 -40.81 -43.21
CA HIS A 447 16.71 -41.13 -44.51
C HIS A 447 18.20 -40.76 -44.58
N ARG A 448 19.00 -41.60 -45.24
CA ARG A 448 20.45 -41.39 -45.42
C ARG A 448 20.82 -40.88 -46.81
N ASP A 449 19.93 -41.08 -47.78
CA ASP A 449 20.09 -40.75 -49.20
C ASP A 449 19.48 -39.39 -49.60
N LYS A 450 18.60 -38.84 -48.76
CA LYS A 450 17.90 -37.57 -49.01
C LYS A 450 17.70 -36.78 -47.70
N PRO A 451 17.61 -35.44 -47.77
CA PRO A 451 17.42 -34.63 -46.57
C PRO A 451 16.03 -34.87 -45.98
N SER A 452 15.98 -35.09 -44.67
CA SER A 452 14.72 -35.20 -43.92
C SER A 452 14.34 -33.82 -43.38
N TYR A 453 13.14 -33.33 -43.74
CA TYR A 453 12.64 -32.00 -43.34
C TYR A 453 13.69 -30.91 -43.46
N ARG A 454 14.33 -30.82 -44.63
CA ARG A 454 15.33 -29.78 -44.99
C ARG A 454 16.57 -29.72 -44.10
N ASN A 455 16.87 -30.78 -43.34
CA ASN A 455 18.18 -30.92 -42.70
C ASN A 455 19.23 -31.38 -43.72
N GLY A 456 20.25 -30.55 -43.95
CA GLY A 456 21.28 -30.73 -44.95
C GLY A 456 22.59 -31.34 -44.45
N ILE A 457 22.68 -31.70 -43.16
CA ILE A 457 23.95 -32.09 -42.54
C ILE A 457 24.32 -33.50 -43.01
N ILE A 458 25.49 -33.61 -43.62
CA ILE A 458 26.06 -34.87 -44.13
C ILE A 458 27.39 -35.17 -43.47
N LEU A 459 27.76 -36.46 -43.46
CA LEU A 459 29.15 -36.87 -43.23
C LEU A 459 29.95 -36.53 -44.50
N LEU A 460 30.78 -35.48 -44.47
CA LEU A 460 31.60 -35.09 -45.62
C LEU A 460 32.79 -36.03 -45.79
N LYS A 461 33.50 -36.31 -44.69
CA LYS A 461 34.69 -37.15 -44.69
C LYS A 461 34.71 -38.07 -43.48
N LYS A 462 34.86 -39.36 -43.74
CA LYS A 462 35.04 -40.37 -42.71
C LYS A 462 36.53 -40.48 -42.40
N SER A 463 36.90 -40.48 -41.13
CA SER A 463 38.28 -40.79 -40.74
C SER A 463 38.43 -42.25 -40.33
N PHE A 464 39.63 -42.79 -40.51
CA PHE A 464 40.04 -44.11 -40.05
C PHE A 464 40.90 -43.93 -38.80
N SER A 465 40.81 -44.85 -37.83
CA SER A 465 41.60 -44.82 -36.58
C SER A 465 41.25 -43.70 -35.58
N ASN A 466 40.09 -43.78 -34.92
CA ASN A 466 39.70 -43.00 -33.73
C ASN A 466 39.77 -41.45 -33.83
N GLU A 467 39.97 -40.91 -35.03
CA GLU A 467 39.98 -39.47 -35.30
C GLU A 467 38.57 -38.90 -35.50
N PRO A 468 38.35 -37.59 -35.22
CA PRO A 468 37.09 -36.91 -35.51
C PRO A 468 36.73 -36.95 -36.99
N MET A 469 35.44 -37.13 -37.27
CA MET A 469 34.88 -37.05 -38.62
C MET A 469 34.65 -35.60 -39.05
N VAL A 470 34.51 -35.36 -40.36
CA VAL A 470 34.20 -34.03 -40.90
C VAL A 470 32.78 -34.00 -41.43
N PHE A 471 32.03 -33.00 -40.99
CA PHE A 471 30.66 -32.72 -41.41
C PHE A 471 30.60 -31.51 -42.33
N ASP A 472 29.60 -31.49 -43.21
CA ASP A 472 29.26 -30.32 -44.03
C ASP A 472 27.74 -30.23 -44.20
N VAL A 473 27.26 -29.07 -44.64
CA VAL A 473 25.86 -28.91 -45.07
C VAL A 473 25.80 -29.03 -46.59
N LYS A 474 25.23 -30.12 -47.08
CA LYS A 474 25.07 -30.35 -48.52
C LYS A 474 24.11 -29.31 -49.09
N ARG A 475 24.60 -28.51 -50.05
CA ARG A 475 23.76 -27.58 -50.81
C ARG A 475 23.00 -28.32 -51.90
N GLU A 476 21.69 -28.44 -51.74
CA GLU A 476 20.80 -28.97 -52.77
C GLU A 476 19.74 -27.92 -53.11
N ALA A 477 19.74 -27.46 -54.36
CA ALA A 477 18.83 -26.42 -54.84
C ALA A 477 17.36 -26.76 -54.51
N GLY A 478 16.65 -25.80 -53.89
CA GLY A 478 15.26 -25.96 -53.45
C GLY A 478 15.04 -26.85 -52.23
N LYS A 479 16.07 -27.51 -51.69
CA LYS A 479 15.95 -28.46 -50.57
C LYS A 479 16.72 -28.04 -49.32
N THR A 480 18.03 -27.84 -49.43
CA THR A 480 18.93 -27.63 -48.28
C THR A 480 19.97 -26.54 -48.55
N ASP A 481 20.22 -25.72 -47.53
CA ASP A 481 21.24 -24.67 -47.56
C ASP A 481 21.84 -24.49 -46.15
N PRO A 482 23.13 -24.15 -46.02
CA PRO A 482 23.77 -23.90 -44.72
C PRO A 482 23.06 -22.82 -43.88
N THR A 483 22.29 -21.93 -44.51
CA THR A 483 21.57 -20.84 -43.84
C THR A 483 20.20 -21.20 -43.27
N LEU A 484 19.73 -22.44 -43.46
CA LEU A 484 18.50 -22.92 -42.83
C LEU A 484 18.69 -23.05 -41.31
N ALA A 485 17.62 -22.86 -40.55
CA ALA A 485 17.62 -23.17 -39.13
C ALA A 485 17.92 -24.66 -38.91
N CYS A 486 18.68 -24.97 -37.86
CA CYS A 486 19.07 -26.33 -37.55
C CYS A 486 18.01 -27.00 -36.68
N ASN A 487 17.30 -27.94 -37.29
CA ASN A 487 16.37 -28.84 -36.59
C ASN A 487 17.06 -30.13 -36.13
N TYR A 488 16.32 -30.99 -35.42
CA TYR A 488 16.82 -32.21 -34.77
C TYR A 488 17.74 -31.97 -33.57
N LEU A 489 17.72 -30.77 -32.99
CA LEU A 489 18.54 -30.47 -31.81
C LEU A 489 17.84 -30.88 -30.52
N THR A 490 18.64 -31.05 -29.47
CA THR A 490 18.21 -31.61 -28.18
C THR A 490 18.62 -30.68 -27.05
N ALA A 491 18.07 -30.88 -25.84
CA ALA A 491 18.53 -30.15 -24.67
C ALA A 491 20.00 -30.46 -24.34
N ALA A 492 20.47 -31.70 -24.58
CA ALA A 492 21.89 -32.02 -24.44
C ALA A 492 22.78 -31.25 -25.43
N ASP A 493 22.33 -31.10 -26.69
CA ASP A 493 23.04 -30.30 -27.69
C ASP A 493 23.04 -28.80 -27.31
N MET A 494 21.92 -28.27 -26.78
CA MET A 494 21.83 -26.89 -26.30
C MET A 494 22.84 -26.62 -25.19
N LEU A 495 22.92 -27.49 -24.18
CA LEU A 495 23.87 -27.33 -23.07
C LEU A 495 25.31 -27.38 -23.57
N ALA A 496 25.67 -28.37 -24.40
CA ALA A 496 27.03 -28.49 -24.90
C ALA A 496 27.41 -27.33 -25.84
N TYR A 497 26.48 -26.87 -26.68
CA TYR A 497 26.75 -25.72 -27.55
C TYR A 497 26.86 -24.42 -26.76
N ALA A 498 26.05 -24.23 -25.72
CA ALA A 498 26.16 -23.09 -24.83
C ALA A 498 27.51 -23.06 -24.11
N ASP A 499 27.91 -24.19 -23.55
CA ASP A 499 29.20 -24.34 -22.89
C ASP A 499 30.36 -24.02 -23.84
N TRP A 500 30.37 -24.69 -24.99
CA TRP A 500 31.38 -24.52 -26.01
C TRP A 500 31.43 -23.10 -26.61
N SER A 501 30.30 -22.41 -26.73
CA SER A 501 30.29 -21.04 -27.27
C SER A 501 30.64 -19.98 -26.23
N GLY A 502 30.66 -20.34 -24.93
CA GLY A 502 30.78 -19.38 -23.84
C GLY A 502 29.48 -18.63 -23.54
N LEU A 503 28.37 -19.06 -24.14
CA LEU A 503 27.02 -18.54 -23.90
C LEU A 503 26.33 -19.33 -22.77
N ARG A 504 25.05 -19.04 -22.53
CA ARG A 504 24.21 -19.83 -21.62
C ARG A 504 22.83 -20.12 -22.22
N PRO A 505 22.16 -21.18 -21.75
CA PRO A 505 20.73 -21.35 -21.98
C PRO A 505 19.92 -20.16 -21.44
N MET A 506 18.74 -19.97 -22.01
CA MET A 506 17.77 -18.98 -21.58
C MET A 506 16.61 -19.62 -20.80
N THR A 507 15.88 -18.81 -20.04
CA THR A 507 14.67 -19.26 -19.34
C THR A 507 13.41 -18.91 -20.12
N GLU A 508 12.31 -19.61 -19.84
CA GLU A 508 11.01 -19.27 -20.43
C GLU A 508 10.51 -17.88 -20.02
N MET A 509 10.98 -17.36 -18.87
CA MET A 509 10.68 -15.99 -18.44
C MET A 509 11.41 -14.96 -19.31
N GLU A 510 12.68 -15.23 -19.69
CA GLU A 510 13.42 -14.42 -20.65
C GLU A 510 12.81 -14.48 -22.07
N TYR A 511 12.23 -15.63 -22.47
CA TYR A 511 11.44 -15.73 -23.70
C TYR A 511 10.18 -14.86 -23.66
N GLU A 512 9.45 -14.79 -22.55
CA GLU A 512 8.34 -13.84 -22.50
C GLU A 512 8.86 -12.40 -22.51
N LYS A 513 9.97 -12.09 -21.83
CA LYS A 513 10.58 -10.75 -21.85
C LYS A 513 10.94 -10.30 -23.26
N LEU A 514 11.51 -11.17 -24.11
CA LEU A 514 11.91 -10.79 -25.47
C LEU A 514 10.71 -10.48 -26.38
N CYS A 515 9.51 -10.94 -26.03
CA CYS A 515 8.27 -10.69 -26.77
C CYS A 515 7.46 -9.51 -26.23
N ARG A 516 7.76 -9.01 -25.02
CA ARG A 516 6.91 -8.07 -24.29
C ARG A 516 7.52 -6.66 -24.22
N PRO A 517 6.69 -5.61 -24.31
CA PRO A 517 7.13 -4.24 -24.03
C PRO A 517 7.53 -4.07 -22.56
N PHE A 518 8.16 -2.93 -22.25
CA PHE A 518 8.28 -2.48 -20.87
C PHE A 518 6.91 -2.16 -20.26
N TYR A 519 6.73 -2.54 -19.00
CA TYR A 519 5.68 -1.97 -18.17
C TYR A 519 5.89 -0.44 -18.05
N PRO A 520 4.86 0.42 -18.06
CA PRO A 520 3.42 0.15 -17.90
C PRO A 520 2.65 -0.16 -19.19
N THR A 521 3.33 -0.38 -20.32
CA THR A 521 2.64 -0.74 -21.56
C THR A 521 1.87 -2.03 -21.35
N GLU A 522 0.55 -2.00 -21.58
CA GLU A 522 -0.28 -3.19 -21.52
C GLU A 522 0.19 -4.22 -22.54
N THR A 523 0.11 -5.48 -22.15
CA THR A 523 0.49 -6.60 -23.00
C THR A 523 -0.76 -7.20 -23.64
N GLY A 524 -0.70 -7.53 -24.93
CA GLY A 524 -1.84 -8.16 -25.59
C GLY A 524 -2.03 -9.62 -25.13
N ARG A 525 -3.29 -10.08 -25.21
CA ARG A 525 -3.76 -11.36 -24.66
C ARG A 525 -3.86 -12.42 -25.76
N GLY A 526 -3.11 -13.51 -25.61
CA GLY A 526 -2.94 -14.50 -26.68
C GLY A 526 -2.21 -13.96 -27.89
N ASP A 527 -1.44 -12.89 -27.72
CA ASP A 527 -0.59 -12.35 -28.76
C ASP A 527 0.51 -13.35 -29.15
N PHE A 528 0.86 -13.32 -30.43
CA PHE A 528 2.08 -13.90 -30.96
C PHE A 528 3.27 -12.96 -30.69
N PRO A 529 4.53 -13.39 -30.89
CA PRO A 529 5.72 -12.60 -30.57
C PRO A 529 5.75 -11.17 -31.15
N TRP A 530 5.07 -10.93 -32.27
CA TRP A 530 4.96 -9.63 -32.91
C TRP A 530 3.86 -8.70 -32.36
N ASN A 531 3.24 -9.09 -31.23
CA ASN A 531 2.22 -8.33 -30.48
C ASN A 531 0.99 -8.01 -31.34
N SER A 532 0.43 -9.09 -31.88
CA SER A 532 -0.84 -9.19 -32.60
C SER A 532 -1.36 -10.62 -32.46
N THR A 533 -2.67 -10.81 -32.61
CA THR A 533 -3.29 -12.14 -32.75
C THR A 533 -3.42 -12.57 -34.22
N ASP A 534 -3.02 -11.72 -35.16
CA ASP A 534 -3.06 -12.00 -36.58
C ASP A 534 -1.75 -12.66 -37.04
N LYS A 535 -1.88 -13.64 -37.95
CA LYS A 535 -0.77 -14.37 -38.55
C LYS A 535 -1.00 -14.56 -40.03
N THR A 536 0.07 -14.52 -40.81
CA THR A 536 0.05 -14.83 -42.25
C THR A 536 1.10 -15.91 -42.51
N GLU A 537 0.65 -17.12 -42.81
CA GLU A 537 1.51 -18.29 -42.95
C GLU A 537 2.26 -18.30 -44.29
N ALA A 538 3.54 -18.65 -44.27
CA ALA A 538 4.29 -18.90 -45.50
C ALA A 538 3.77 -20.15 -46.20
N THR A 539 3.29 -20.01 -47.44
CA THR A 539 2.76 -21.13 -48.26
C THR A 539 3.69 -21.53 -49.40
N THR A 540 4.46 -20.58 -49.93
CA THR A 540 5.42 -20.81 -51.01
C THR A 540 6.66 -19.95 -50.81
N LEU A 541 7.81 -20.40 -51.34
CA LEU A 541 9.11 -19.77 -51.15
C LEU A 541 9.69 -19.25 -52.46
N LEU A 542 10.32 -18.07 -52.41
CA LEU A 542 11.20 -17.58 -53.46
C LEU A 542 12.64 -17.92 -53.10
N GLN A 543 13.43 -18.30 -54.11
CA GLN A 543 14.85 -18.65 -53.94
C GLN A 543 15.05 -19.70 -52.82
N SER A 544 14.18 -20.71 -52.80
CA SER A 544 14.18 -21.78 -51.79
C SER A 544 15.54 -22.46 -51.67
N ALA A 545 15.93 -22.72 -50.42
CA ALA A 545 17.21 -23.26 -50.00
C ALA A 545 18.38 -22.45 -50.60
N THR A 546 18.35 -21.15 -50.37
CA THR A 546 19.47 -20.25 -50.63
C THR A 546 19.58 -19.22 -49.51
N ARG A 547 20.71 -18.51 -49.45
CA ARG A 547 20.89 -17.35 -48.58
C ARG A 547 19.92 -16.19 -48.82
N TYR A 548 19.08 -16.23 -49.86
CA TYR A 548 18.07 -15.23 -50.19
C TYR A 548 16.65 -15.79 -50.08
N GLU A 549 16.49 -16.98 -49.49
CA GLU A 549 15.18 -17.57 -49.22
C GLU A 549 14.30 -16.60 -48.43
N ARG A 550 13.08 -16.43 -48.93
CA ARG A 550 12.01 -15.65 -48.32
C ARG A 550 10.64 -16.17 -48.76
N PRO A 551 9.56 -15.87 -48.03
CA PRO A 551 8.21 -16.13 -48.50
C PRO A 551 7.93 -15.46 -49.85
N ALA A 552 7.13 -16.10 -50.71
CA ALA A 552 6.69 -15.49 -51.97
C ALA A 552 5.62 -14.42 -51.75
N ASP A 553 4.77 -14.64 -50.75
CA ASP A 553 3.89 -13.60 -50.21
C ASP A 553 4.69 -12.72 -49.25
N GLY A 554 4.96 -11.48 -49.65
CA GLY A 554 5.73 -10.53 -48.85
C GLY A 554 5.09 -10.13 -47.53
N ALA A 555 3.82 -10.49 -47.29
CA ALA A 555 3.13 -10.28 -46.01
C ALA A 555 3.19 -11.49 -45.07
N ALA A 556 3.64 -12.66 -45.54
CA ALA A 556 3.81 -13.83 -44.69
C ALA A 556 4.86 -13.57 -43.61
N ASN A 557 4.54 -13.91 -42.36
CA ASN A 557 5.33 -13.57 -41.18
C ASN A 557 5.64 -14.77 -40.28
N VAL A 558 5.18 -15.97 -40.62
CA VAL A 558 5.42 -17.18 -39.83
C VAL A 558 5.49 -18.44 -40.70
N ASN A 559 6.37 -19.38 -40.35
CA ASN A 559 6.36 -20.74 -40.91
C ASN A 559 5.61 -21.66 -39.93
N PHE A 560 4.34 -21.96 -40.22
CA PHE A 560 3.42 -22.71 -39.36
C PHE A 560 2.37 -23.41 -40.24
N GLY A 561 1.65 -24.40 -39.69
CA GLY A 561 0.49 -25.01 -40.36
C GLY A 561 0.83 -26.14 -41.35
N LYS A 562 2.08 -26.63 -41.38
CA LYS A 562 2.58 -27.65 -42.32
C LYS A 562 2.56 -27.25 -43.81
N ASN A 563 2.53 -25.95 -44.10
CA ASN A 563 2.53 -25.45 -45.47
C ASN A 563 3.89 -25.60 -46.15
N ILE A 564 4.97 -25.28 -45.43
CA ILE A 564 6.36 -25.56 -45.83
C ILE A 564 6.89 -26.68 -44.94
N MET A 565 7.29 -27.80 -45.55
CA MET A 565 7.79 -28.97 -44.81
C MET A 565 9.25 -28.75 -44.40
N GLY A 566 9.49 -28.52 -43.11
CA GLY A 566 10.81 -28.25 -42.53
C GLY A 566 11.09 -26.77 -42.29
N PRO A 567 12.24 -26.45 -41.66
CA PRO A 567 12.60 -25.07 -41.34
C PRO A 567 12.91 -24.25 -42.60
N MET A 568 12.71 -22.94 -42.46
CA MET A 568 13.16 -21.92 -43.38
C MET A 568 14.53 -21.36 -42.98
N ARG A 569 15.11 -20.56 -43.86
CA ARG A 569 16.28 -19.73 -43.56
C ARG A 569 16.00 -18.83 -42.35
N VAL A 570 16.98 -18.72 -41.46
CA VAL A 570 16.94 -17.74 -40.36
C VAL A 570 16.89 -16.30 -40.91
N GLY A 571 15.96 -15.49 -40.41
CA GLY A 571 15.70 -14.14 -40.91
C GLY A 571 14.99 -14.08 -42.27
N ALA A 572 14.34 -15.16 -42.72
CA ALA A 572 13.62 -15.20 -43.99
C ALA A 572 12.47 -14.18 -44.08
N PHE A 573 11.83 -13.87 -42.95
CA PHE A 573 10.68 -12.97 -42.87
C PHE A 573 11.05 -11.47 -42.88
N LEU A 574 12.33 -11.13 -42.73
CA LEU A 574 12.78 -9.74 -42.75
C LEU A 574 12.73 -9.13 -44.17
N SER A 575 12.79 -9.95 -45.22
CA SER A 575 12.88 -9.46 -46.60
C SER A 575 11.52 -8.98 -47.12
N GLY A 576 11.35 -7.66 -47.24
CA GLY A 576 10.13 -7.05 -47.75
C GLY A 576 9.12 -6.62 -46.68
N ALA A 577 9.40 -6.92 -45.41
CA ALA A 577 8.59 -6.47 -44.28
C ALA A 577 8.69 -4.95 -44.08
N THR A 578 7.57 -4.32 -43.73
CA THR A 578 7.47 -2.87 -43.48
C THR A 578 7.13 -2.53 -42.02
N SER A 579 6.78 -3.53 -41.22
CA SER A 579 6.45 -3.42 -39.80
C SER A 579 6.94 -4.65 -39.03
N ARG A 580 7.00 -4.54 -37.71
CA ARG A 580 7.30 -5.67 -36.80
C ARG A 580 6.39 -6.87 -37.06
N GLU A 581 5.09 -6.62 -37.24
CA GLU A 581 4.09 -7.65 -37.51
C GLU A 581 4.34 -8.38 -38.83
N THR A 582 4.56 -7.65 -39.93
CA THR A 582 4.89 -8.27 -41.23
C THR A 582 6.24 -8.99 -41.23
N ALA A 583 7.15 -8.64 -40.31
CA ALA A 583 8.44 -9.31 -40.14
C ALA A 583 8.37 -10.53 -39.22
N GLY A 584 7.25 -10.75 -38.52
CA GLY A 584 7.14 -11.81 -37.49
C GLY A 584 8.10 -11.61 -36.31
N MET A 585 8.52 -10.37 -36.09
CA MET A 585 9.62 -10.01 -35.20
C MET A 585 9.13 -9.80 -33.78
N SER A 586 9.90 -10.23 -32.78
CA SER A 586 9.61 -9.95 -31.37
C SER A 586 9.64 -8.46 -31.07
N PHE A 587 9.14 -8.05 -29.89
CA PHE A 587 9.17 -6.65 -29.47
C PHE A 587 10.58 -6.04 -29.56
N TRP A 588 11.62 -6.81 -29.21
CA TRP A 588 13.00 -6.33 -29.14
C TRP A 588 13.83 -6.57 -30.39
N GLY A 589 13.23 -7.03 -31.49
CA GLY A 589 13.99 -7.26 -32.73
C GLY A 589 14.56 -8.66 -32.90
N VAL A 590 14.08 -9.62 -32.11
CA VAL A 590 14.45 -11.03 -32.21
C VAL A 590 13.56 -11.69 -33.28
N MET A 591 14.14 -12.51 -34.14
CA MET A 591 13.47 -13.08 -35.30
C MET A 591 13.11 -14.55 -35.09
N GLU A 592 12.04 -14.98 -35.76
CA GLU A 592 11.51 -16.34 -35.71
C GLU A 592 11.31 -16.86 -34.28
N SER A 593 10.91 -15.98 -33.34
CA SER A 593 10.57 -16.39 -31.96
C SER A 593 9.22 -17.10 -31.87
N GLY A 594 8.50 -17.19 -33.00
CA GLY A 594 7.27 -17.93 -33.16
C GLY A 594 7.25 -18.60 -34.53
N GLY A 595 6.81 -19.87 -34.57
CA GLY A 595 6.87 -20.73 -35.74
C GLY A 595 8.31 -21.09 -36.13
N ASN A 596 8.47 -21.55 -37.36
CA ASN A 596 9.71 -22.17 -37.86
C ASN A 596 10.10 -23.42 -37.05
N LEU A 597 10.84 -23.31 -35.94
CA LEU A 597 11.10 -24.42 -35.04
C LEU A 597 10.72 -24.04 -33.61
N SER A 598 10.21 -25.03 -32.86
CA SER A 598 10.01 -24.89 -31.43
C SER A 598 11.36 -24.82 -30.73
N GLU A 599 11.49 -23.92 -29.77
CA GLU A 599 12.77 -23.64 -29.13
C GLU A 599 12.83 -24.12 -27.68
N LEU A 600 13.99 -24.66 -27.30
CA LEU A 600 14.28 -25.11 -25.94
C LEU A 600 14.65 -23.96 -25.00
N TYR A 601 14.01 -23.94 -23.84
CA TYR A 601 14.29 -23.04 -22.72
C TYR A 601 14.30 -23.80 -21.40
N TYR A 602 14.94 -23.24 -20.37
CA TYR A 602 14.71 -23.68 -18.99
C TYR A 602 13.33 -23.25 -18.51
N SER A 603 12.54 -24.20 -18.03
CA SER A 603 11.23 -23.98 -17.42
C SER A 603 11.37 -23.21 -16.09
N ALA A 604 10.36 -22.44 -15.71
CA ALA A 604 10.21 -21.87 -14.38
C ALA A 604 9.54 -22.84 -13.39
N GLY A 605 9.24 -24.07 -13.84
CA GLY A 605 8.85 -25.20 -12.99
C GLY A 605 9.95 -25.67 -12.05
N SER A 606 9.67 -26.66 -11.19
CA SER A 606 10.52 -27.03 -10.05
C SER A 606 11.93 -27.43 -10.40
N GLU A 607 12.08 -28.17 -11.49
CA GLU A 607 13.36 -28.67 -11.96
C GLU A 607 14.14 -27.60 -12.75
N GLY A 608 13.42 -26.80 -13.55
CA GLY A 608 14.04 -25.78 -14.40
C GLY A 608 14.48 -24.53 -13.63
N ARG A 609 13.75 -24.17 -12.56
CA ARG A 609 14.10 -23.03 -11.69
C ARG A 609 15.32 -23.26 -10.80
N LEU A 610 15.90 -24.47 -10.83
CA LEU A 610 17.22 -24.75 -10.27
C LEU A 610 18.36 -24.20 -11.13
N PHE A 611 18.08 -23.74 -12.35
CA PHE A 611 19.07 -23.09 -13.20
C PHE A 611 19.68 -21.84 -12.54
N ARG A 612 20.99 -21.67 -12.72
CA ARG A 612 21.79 -20.54 -12.20
C ARG A 612 22.58 -19.95 -13.37
N GLY A 613 22.00 -18.93 -14.00
CA GLY A 613 22.50 -18.34 -15.24
C GLY A 613 22.80 -16.84 -15.19
N LEU A 614 22.56 -16.15 -14.07
CA LEU A 614 22.81 -14.71 -14.01
C LEU A 614 24.30 -14.37 -13.87
N SER A 615 25.03 -15.07 -13.01
CA SER A 615 26.45 -14.82 -12.81
C SER A 615 27.28 -15.23 -14.03
N SER A 616 28.20 -14.37 -14.48
CA SER A 616 29.03 -14.62 -15.66
C SER A 616 29.95 -15.83 -15.51
N ASN A 617 30.36 -16.14 -14.28
CA ASN A 617 31.17 -17.32 -13.97
C ASN A 617 30.41 -18.66 -13.95
N LEU A 618 29.11 -18.61 -14.24
CA LEU A 618 28.26 -19.80 -14.43
C LEU A 618 27.73 -19.88 -15.87
N HIS A 619 28.28 -19.09 -16.79
CA HIS A 619 28.09 -19.28 -18.23
C HIS A 619 29.03 -20.36 -18.74
N GLY A 620 28.91 -20.74 -20.02
CA GLY A 620 29.83 -21.68 -20.63
C GLY A 620 31.28 -21.26 -20.47
N ASP A 621 32.14 -22.22 -20.14
CA ASP A 621 33.57 -21.98 -19.95
C ASP A 621 34.42 -22.30 -21.19
N CYS A 622 33.73 -22.56 -22.32
CA CYS A 622 34.30 -22.96 -23.59
C CYS A 622 34.93 -24.37 -23.59
N TYR A 623 34.66 -25.20 -22.59
CA TYR A 623 35.08 -26.60 -22.56
C TYR A 623 33.89 -27.57 -22.56
N LEU A 624 34.20 -28.81 -22.91
CA LEU A 624 33.26 -29.93 -22.80
C LEU A 624 33.96 -31.06 -22.10
N ALA A 625 33.21 -31.83 -21.33
CA ALA A 625 33.69 -33.07 -20.77
C ALA A 625 34.05 -34.06 -21.91
N PRO A 626 34.92 -35.06 -21.66
CA PRO A 626 35.33 -36.04 -22.68
C PRO A 626 34.15 -36.80 -23.32
N ASN A 627 33.05 -36.97 -22.59
CA ASN A 627 31.83 -37.61 -23.06
C ASN A 627 30.94 -36.71 -23.95
N GLY A 628 31.28 -35.44 -24.14
CA GLY A 628 30.51 -34.48 -24.96
C GLY A 628 29.45 -33.70 -24.20
N GLU A 629 29.30 -33.93 -22.90
CA GLU A 629 28.44 -33.11 -22.06
C GLU A 629 29.12 -31.83 -21.63
N THR A 630 28.30 -30.85 -21.23
CA THR A 630 28.80 -29.68 -20.49
C THR A 630 29.56 -30.12 -19.23
N ASN A 631 30.63 -29.39 -18.91
CA ASN A 631 31.37 -29.59 -17.67
C ASN A 631 30.82 -28.71 -16.51
N ILE A 632 29.88 -27.81 -16.81
CA ILE A 632 29.18 -27.01 -15.81
C ILE A 632 28.33 -27.94 -14.94
N GLY A 633 28.48 -27.81 -13.61
CA GLY A 633 27.86 -28.71 -12.65
C GLY A 633 26.32 -28.70 -12.70
N GLU A 634 25.70 -29.86 -12.49
CA GLU A 634 24.22 -30.02 -12.51
C GLU A 634 23.49 -29.15 -11.47
N ALA A 635 24.17 -28.78 -10.39
CA ALA A 635 23.64 -27.85 -9.38
C ALA A 635 23.39 -26.44 -9.94
N TYR A 636 24.03 -26.08 -11.06
CA TYR A 636 23.89 -24.79 -11.73
C TYR A 636 23.13 -24.94 -13.04
N TRP A 637 23.46 -25.96 -13.84
CA TRP A 637 22.82 -26.28 -15.11
C TRP A 637 22.09 -27.61 -14.99
N PRO A 638 20.84 -27.63 -14.48
CA PRO A 638 20.13 -28.87 -14.23
C PRO A 638 19.89 -29.63 -15.53
N ARG A 639 20.03 -30.96 -15.46
CA ARG A 639 19.87 -31.89 -16.61
C ARG A 639 18.62 -32.76 -16.52
N HIS A 640 17.73 -32.48 -15.55
CA HIS A 640 16.49 -33.21 -15.40
C HIS A 640 15.57 -32.98 -16.60
N HIS A 641 14.89 -34.00 -17.10
CA HIS A 641 14.07 -33.91 -18.31
C HIS A 641 12.92 -32.90 -18.20
N ASN A 642 12.35 -32.71 -17.01
CA ASN A 642 11.34 -31.69 -16.72
C ASN A 642 11.93 -30.28 -16.44
N ALA A 643 13.25 -30.10 -16.54
CA ALA A 643 13.85 -28.77 -16.45
C ALA A 643 13.63 -27.94 -17.73
N PHE A 644 13.28 -28.58 -18.86
CA PHE A 644 13.19 -27.95 -20.16
C PHE A 644 11.74 -27.79 -20.64
N ILE A 645 11.50 -26.74 -21.42
CA ILE A 645 10.23 -26.43 -22.07
C ILE A 645 10.46 -26.06 -23.54
N LEU A 646 9.47 -26.35 -24.39
CA LEU A 646 9.38 -25.82 -25.75
C LEU A 646 8.49 -24.57 -25.83
N LYS A 647 8.98 -23.55 -26.55
CA LYS A 647 8.28 -22.27 -26.78
C LYS A 647 8.26 -21.93 -28.28
N GLY A 648 7.34 -21.07 -28.69
CA GLY A 648 7.27 -20.49 -30.04
C GLY A 648 6.50 -21.30 -31.08
N GLY A 649 6.36 -22.62 -30.92
CA GLY A 649 5.71 -23.49 -31.92
C GLY A 649 6.55 -23.68 -33.19
N SER A 650 6.16 -24.61 -34.05
CA SER A 650 6.97 -25.03 -35.20
C SER A 650 6.21 -25.05 -36.52
N TRP A 651 6.94 -25.25 -37.62
CA TRP A 651 6.40 -25.47 -38.97
C TRP A 651 5.39 -26.63 -39.01
N ALA A 652 5.50 -27.60 -38.11
CA ALA A 652 4.68 -28.80 -38.07
C ALA A 652 3.41 -28.66 -37.23
N ASP A 653 3.26 -27.57 -36.48
CA ASP A 653 2.11 -27.37 -35.59
C ASP A 653 0.91 -26.78 -36.35
N THR A 654 -0.29 -27.12 -35.88
CA THR A 654 -1.57 -26.59 -36.42
C THR A 654 -2.46 -25.99 -35.32
N ASP A 655 -2.09 -26.13 -34.05
CA ASP A 655 -2.78 -25.49 -32.92
C ASP A 655 -2.15 -24.13 -32.64
N GLU A 656 -2.86 -23.06 -32.98
CA GLU A 656 -2.37 -21.69 -32.82
C GLU A 656 -2.04 -21.31 -31.37
N ASN A 657 -2.56 -22.04 -30.38
CA ASN A 657 -2.19 -21.81 -28.98
C ASN A 657 -0.68 -21.97 -28.80
N LEU A 658 0.00 -22.84 -29.55
CA LEU A 658 1.44 -23.08 -29.43
C LEU A 658 2.30 -21.90 -29.91
N LEU A 659 1.75 -21.01 -30.75
CA LEU A 659 2.43 -19.78 -31.19
C LEU A 659 2.33 -18.65 -30.15
N MET A 660 1.38 -18.70 -29.21
CA MET A 660 1.14 -17.62 -28.26
C MET A 660 2.32 -17.47 -27.29
N VAL A 661 2.70 -16.23 -27.00
CA VAL A 661 3.86 -15.91 -26.14
C VAL A 661 3.76 -16.59 -24.78
N SER A 662 2.57 -16.61 -24.17
CA SER A 662 2.34 -17.20 -22.85
C SER A 662 2.01 -18.69 -22.84
N ASN A 663 2.06 -19.37 -23.98
CA ASN A 663 1.78 -20.79 -24.02
C ASN A 663 2.83 -21.60 -23.27
N ARG A 664 2.38 -22.55 -22.45
CA ARG A 664 3.26 -23.47 -21.70
C ARG A 664 2.80 -24.92 -21.82
N THR A 665 2.16 -25.31 -22.93
CA THR A 665 1.64 -26.66 -23.16
C THR A 665 2.70 -27.74 -22.89
N TYR A 666 3.93 -27.52 -23.34
CA TYR A 666 5.08 -28.43 -23.23
C TYR A 666 6.04 -28.08 -22.07
N CYS A 667 5.55 -27.47 -20.99
CA CYS A 667 6.36 -27.10 -19.82
C CYS A 667 6.89 -28.27 -18.98
N ARG A 668 6.31 -29.46 -19.19
CA ARG A 668 6.62 -30.70 -18.48
C ARG A 668 6.27 -31.89 -19.35
N ASP A 669 6.91 -33.04 -19.10
CA ASP A 669 6.58 -34.33 -19.69
C ASP A 669 6.69 -34.37 -21.24
N TYR A 670 7.40 -33.41 -21.84
CA TYR A 670 7.73 -33.42 -23.27
C TYR A 670 8.65 -34.61 -23.60
N TYR A 671 9.73 -34.77 -22.84
CA TYR A 671 10.64 -35.92 -22.92
C TYR A 671 10.05 -37.13 -22.20
N LYS A 672 9.08 -37.82 -22.82
CA LYS A 672 8.41 -38.99 -22.24
C LYS A 672 9.35 -40.16 -21.91
N SER A 673 10.46 -40.27 -22.64
CA SER A 673 11.53 -41.25 -22.39
C SER A 673 12.45 -40.88 -21.22
N MET A 674 12.27 -39.70 -20.62
CA MET A 674 13.17 -39.08 -19.64
C MET A 674 14.59 -38.82 -20.19
N ASP A 675 14.78 -38.92 -21.51
CA ASP A 675 16.06 -38.68 -22.17
C ASP A 675 16.07 -37.34 -22.92
N ILE A 676 16.88 -36.41 -22.40
CA ILE A 676 17.09 -35.07 -22.94
C ILE A 676 17.87 -35.04 -24.26
N SER A 677 18.31 -36.20 -24.75
CA SER A 677 19.00 -36.40 -26.04
C SER A 677 18.06 -36.87 -27.15
N THR A 678 16.75 -36.94 -26.88
CA THR A 678 15.75 -37.32 -27.89
C THR A 678 15.64 -36.24 -28.97
N ARG A 679 15.87 -36.61 -30.24
CA ARG A 679 15.85 -35.70 -31.39
C ARG A 679 14.47 -35.56 -32.04
N ASP A 680 14.06 -34.33 -32.33
CA ASP A 680 12.81 -34.00 -33.02
C ASP A 680 13.07 -33.04 -34.20
N SER A 681 12.48 -33.33 -35.36
CA SER A 681 12.56 -32.51 -36.59
C SER A 681 12.02 -31.09 -36.44
N CYS A 682 11.34 -30.79 -35.34
CA CYS A 682 10.68 -29.51 -35.07
C CYS A 682 11.38 -28.70 -33.98
N VAL A 683 12.48 -29.21 -33.40
CA VAL A 683 13.14 -28.60 -32.23
C VAL A 683 14.49 -27.99 -32.57
N THR A 684 14.71 -26.80 -32.03
CA THR A 684 15.97 -26.04 -32.03
C THR A 684 16.20 -25.35 -30.69
N PHE A 685 17.19 -24.46 -30.62
CA PHE A 685 17.38 -23.56 -29.49
C PHE A 685 18.00 -22.23 -29.94
N ARG A 686 17.93 -21.25 -29.04
CA ARG A 686 18.73 -20.02 -29.06
C ARG A 686 19.33 -19.80 -27.69
N LEU A 687 20.43 -19.05 -27.63
CA LEU A 687 21.19 -18.83 -26.42
C LEU A 687 21.33 -17.35 -26.08
N GLY A 688 21.75 -17.07 -24.85
CA GLY A 688 21.97 -15.71 -24.38
C GLY A 688 23.23 -15.57 -23.54
N GLN A 689 23.46 -14.34 -23.09
CA GLN A 689 24.52 -13.98 -22.15
C GLN A 689 24.03 -12.86 -21.24
N THR A 690 24.28 -12.93 -19.94
CA THR A 690 23.97 -11.82 -19.04
C THR A 690 24.75 -10.56 -19.42
N ALA A 691 24.07 -9.42 -19.44
CA ALA A 691 24.69 -8.12 -19.69
C ALA A 691 24.98 -7.38 -18.38
N ARG A 692 25.78 -6.31 -18.44
CA ARG A 692 26.11 -5.49 -17.28
C ARG A 692 24.85 -4.83 -16.69
N GLN A 693 24.76 -4.83 -15.36
CA GLN A 693 23.68 -4.17 -14.61
C GLN A 693 24.25 -2.93 -13.89
N ASN A 694 23.59 -1.78 -14.01
CA ASN A 694 23.88 -0.59 -13.20
C ASN A 694 22.57 -0.09 -12.58
N THR A 695 22.62 0.35 -11.32
CA THR A 695 21.49 0.96 -10.61
C THR A 695 21.90 2.34 -10.10
N LEU A 696 21.15 3.37 -10.45
CA LEU A 696 21.33 4.74 -9.97
C LEU A 696 20.39 5.02 -8.79
N LYS A 697 20.77 5.96 -7.93
CA LYS A 697 19.88 6.51 -6.90
C LYS A 697 19.01 7.60 -7.53
N LEU A 698 17.73 7.63 -7.15
CA LEU A 698 16.76 8.64 -7.58
C LEU A 698 16.14 9.27 -6.33
N ASP A 699 15.91 10.58 -6.38
CA ASP A 699 15.33 11.31 -5.25
C ASP A 699 13.85 11.66 -5.44
N LEU A 700 13.11 11.56 -4.34
CA LEU A 700 11.71 12.00 -4.24
C LEU A 700 11.62 13.21 -3.32
N VAL A 701 10.73 14.15 -3.68
CA VAL A 701 10.48 15.39 -2.94
C VAL A 701 9.00 15.48 -2.60
N LEU A 702 8.72 15.65 -1.30
CA LEU A 702 7.41 15.88 -0.72
C LEU A 702 7.03 17.36 -0.77
N GLN A 703 5.74 17.69 -0.71
CA GLN A 703 5.22 19.06 -0.78
C GLN A 703 5.65 19.93 0.40
N ASN A 704 5.93 19.34 1.56
CA ASN A 704 6.55 20.04 2.69
C ASN A 704 8.03 20.40 2.48
N GLY A 705 8.62 20.04 1.33
CA GLY A 705 10.00 20.33 0.95
C GLY A 705 11.02 19.29 1.40
N ILE A 706 10.62 18.28 2.18
CA ILE A 706 11.50 17.17 2.59
C ILE A 706 11.72 16.25 1.40
N SER A 707 12.97 15.87 1.17
CA SER A 707 13.35 14.92 0.13
C SER A 707 14.14 13.73 0.67
N THR A 708 14.17 12.65 -0.09
CA THR A 708 15.01 11.47 0.21
C THR A 708 16.50 11.79 0.26
N ALA A 709 16.96 12.83 -0.45
CA ALA A 709 18.34 13.32 -0.36
C ALA A 709 18.62 14.16 0.89
N SER A 710 17.58 14.77 1.48
CA SER A 710 17.72 15.67 2.64
C SER A 710 17.70 14.95 3.99
N VAL A 711 17.29 13.68 4.01
CA VAL A 711 17.20 12.85 5.22
C VAL A 711 18.44 11.96 5.34
N ALA A 712 18.81 11.61 6.57
CA ALA A 712 19.92 10.68 6.80
C ALA A 712 19.57 9.27 6.30
N ASP A 713 20.57 8.52 5.84
CA ASP A 713 20.38 7.15 5.37
C ASP A 713 19.64 6.29 6.42
N GLY A 714 18.66 5.51 5.96
CA GLY A 714 17.79 4.70 6.82
C GLY A 714 16.65 5.49 7.49
N THR A 715 16.59 6.81 7.35
CA THR A 715 15.45 7.64 7.76
C THR A 715 14.53 7.87 6.57
N MET A 716 13.23 7.85 6.79
CA MET A 716 12.24 8.09 5.73
C MET A 716 11.89 9.57 5.62
N ALA A 717 11.69 10.05 4.39
CA ALA A 717 11.04 11.34 4.17
C ALA A 717 9.53 11.17 4.42
N ILE A 718 8.97 12.02 5.29
CA ILE A 718 7.60 11.91 5.77
C ILE A 718 6.87 13.24 5.60
N ASP A 719 5.61 13.19 5.17
CA ASP A 719 4.67 14.31 5.29
C ASP A 719 3.38 13.85 5.97
N THR A 720 2.65 14.80 6.55
CA THR A 720 1.35 14.58 7.18
C THR A 720 0.28 15.27 6.35
N ILE A 721 -0.82 14.58 6.08
CA ILE A 721 -1.91 15.05 5.22
C ILE A 721 -3.27 14.66 5.82
N CYS A 722 -4.33 15.24 5.28
CA CYS A 722 -5.69 15.03 5.74
C CYS A 722 -6.37 13.89 4.97
N HIS A 723 -7.34 13.24 5.63
CA HIS A 723 -8.25 12.32 4.95
C HIS A 723 -8.86 12.99 3.71
N GLY A 724 -8.81 12.32 2.57
CA GLY A 724 -9.39 12.80 1.31
C GLY A 724 -8.55 13.80 0.52
N ASP A 725 -7.35 14.15 0.98
CA ASP A 725 -6.48 15.10 0.28
C ASP A 725 -6.02 14.60 -1.10
N VAL A 726 -5.63 15.54 -1.96
CA VAL A 726 -4.89 15.27 -3.19
C VAL A 726 -3.44 15.70 -2.99
N TYR A 727 -2.50 14.78 -3.20
CA TYR A 727 -1.07 15.03 -2.96
C TYR A 727 -0.25 14.76 -4.21
N THR A 728 0.81 15.55 -4.42
CA THR A 728 1.76 15.34 -5.52
C THR A 728 3.17 15.12 -4.99
N ILE A 729 3.76 13.96 -5.31
CA ILE A 729 5.15 13.62 -5.03
C ILE A 729 5.96 13.93 -6.29
N SER A 730 7.04 14.71 -6.15
CA SER A 730 7.93 15.04 -7.27
C SER A 730 9.09 14.07 -7.33
N GLY A 731 9.49 13.62 -8.53
CA GLY A 731 10.65 12.75 -8.71
C GLY A 731 11.73 13.41 -9.56
N VAL A 732 12.99 13.36 -9.10
CA VAL A 732 14.14 13.96 -9.79
C VAL A 732 14.79 12.93 -10.71
N LEU A 733 14.92 13.27 -12.00
CA LEU A 733 15.59 12.41 -12.98
C LEU A 733 17.13 12.49 -12.82
N PRO A 734 17.84 11.36 -12.67
CA PRO A 734 19.31 11.35 -12.66
C PRO A 734 19.92 11.96 -13.92
N GLU A 735 21.09 12.59 -13.79
CA GLU A 735 21.76 13.30 -14.89
C GLU A 735 22.08 12.36 -16.07
N GLU A 736 22.51 11.13 -15.77
CA GLU A 736 22.86 10.09 -16.73
C GLU A 736 21.67 9.63 -17.59
N MET A 737 20.45 9.88 -17.12
CA MET A 737 19.21 9.52 -17.82
C MET A 737 18.61 10.69 -18.61
N LYS A 738 19.17 11.91 -18.51
CA LYS A 738 18.66 13.07 -19.25
C LYS A 738 18.86 12.90 -20.76
N GLY A 739 17.82 13.21 -21.53
CA GLY A 739 17.81 13.05 -22.99
C GLY A 739 17.74 11.59 -23.49
N LYS A 740 17.60 10.62 -22.57
CA LYS A 740 17.39 9.21 -22.88
C LYS A 740 15.91 8.85 -22.78
N LEU A 741 15.50 7.81 -23.49
CA LEU A 741 14.16 7.24 -23.30
C LEU A 741 14.18 6.29 -22.10
N TYR A 742 13.10 6.32 -21.33
CA TYR A 742 12.95 5.53 -20.11
C TYR A 742 11.47 5.20 -19.88
N SER A 743 11.22 4.19 -19.07
CA SER A 743 9.91 3.90 -18.50
C SER A 743 9.91 4.20 -17.00
N VAL A 744 8.78 4.65 -16.45
CA VAL A 744 8.62 4.99 -15.04
C VAL A 744 7.53 4.13 -14.42
N VAL A 745 7.77 3.68 -13.19
CA VAL A 745 6.79 2.97 -12.38
C VAL A 745 6.74 3.57 -10.99
N TRP A 746 5.52 3.85 -10.54
CA TRP A 746 5.24 4.20 -9.16
C TRP A 746 4.66 3.02 -8.43
N TYR A 747 5.10 2.83 -7.18
CA TYR A 747 4.59 1.80 -6.30
C TYR A 747 3.97 2.43 -5.06
N LYS A 748 2.93 1.78 -4.54
CA LYS A 748 2.30 2.08 -3.26
C LYS A 748 2.43 0.88 -2.31
N SER A 749 2.54 1.14 -1.01
CA SER A 749 2.39 0.16 0.04
C SER A 749 1.53 0.73 1.17
N GLU A 750 0.54 -0.05 1.63
CA GLU A 750 -0.35 0.29 2.76
C GLU A 750 -0.10 -0.62 3.97
N ASN A 751 0.98 -1.40 3.94
CA ASN A 751 1.38 -2.32 5.00
C ASN A 751 2.85 -2.12 5.41
N LYS A 752 3.27 -0.85 5.43
CA LYS A 752 4.60 -0.40 5.87
C LYS A 752 5.76 -1.04 5.09
N GLY A 753 5.62 -1.10 3.77
CA GLY A 753 6.65 -1.59 2.85
C GLY A 753 6.79 -3.11 2.78
N ARG A 754 5.93 -3.89 3.46
CA ARG A 754 5.96 -5.37 3.40
C ARG A 754 5.61 -5.89 2.01
N THR A 755 4.65 -5.26 1.33
CA THR A 755 4.33 -5.53 -0.08
C THR A 755 4.18 -4.23 -0.85
N TRP A 756 4.58 -4.25 -2.12
CA TRP A 756 4.54 -3.10 -3.02
C TRP A 756 3.66 -3.41 -4.23
N GLU A 757 2.75 -2.51 -4.55
CA GLU A 757 1.85 -2.65 -5.69
C GLU A 757 2.09 -1.52 -6.69
N PRO A 758 2.21 -1.81 -7.99
CA PRO A 758 2.31 -0.78 -9.00
C PRO A 758 1.02 0.05 -9.05
N ILE A 759 1.16 1.37 -9.20
CA ILE A 759 0.03 2.28 -9.39
C ILE A 759 -0.26 2.33 -10.89
N GLU A 760 -1.22 1.51 -11.31
CA GLU A 760 -1.58 1.37 -12.73
C GLU A 760 -1.94 2.71 -13.39
N GLY A 761 -1.48 2.90 -14.63
CA GLY A 761 -1.70 4.13 -15.41
C GLY A 761 -0.88 5.34 -14.96
N LYS A 762 0.10 5.19 -14.05
CA LYS A 762 0.99 6.27 -13.61
C LYS A 762 2.43 6.03 -14.06
N GLY A 763 2.81 6.65 -15.19
CA GLY A 763 4.14 6.58 -15.79
C GLY A 763 4.88 7.93 -15.88
N ASP A 764 4.41 8.95 -15.17
CA ASP A 764 4.99 10.29 -15.21
C ASP A 764 6.12 10.48 -14.19
N GLN A 765 6.95 11.50 -14.41
CA GLN A 765 8.02 11.87 -13.48
C GLN A 765 7.51 12.21 -12.07
N ASN A 766 6.29 12.76 -11.97
CA ASN A 766 5.64 13.11 -10.71
C ASN A 766 4.39 12.24 -10.52
N LEU A 767 4.03 11.95 -9.27
CA LEU A 767 2.83 11.21 -8.93
C LEU A 767 1.84 12.10 -8.23
N THR A 768 0.67 12.33 -8.83
CA THR A 768 -0.50 12.89 -8.14
C THR A 768 -1.45 11.76 -7.74
N TYR A 769 -1.74 11.67 -6.44
CA TYR A 769 -2.59 10.65 -5.81
C TYR A 769 -3.63 11.30 -4.90
N SER A 770 -4.85 10.76 -4.88
CA SER A 770 -6.00 11.36 -4.17
C SER A 770 -6.80 10.38 -3.30
N LYS A 771 -6.42 9.10 -3.25
CA LYS A 771 -7.18 8.06 -2.53
C LYS A 771 -6.60 7.82 -1.13
N PHE A 772 -6.40 8.90 -0.36
CA PHE A 772 -5.94 8.81 1.03
C PHE A 772 -7.14 8.66 1.96
N VAL A 773 -7.32 7.47 2.52
CA VAL A 773 -8.43 7.14 3.41
C VAL A 773 -7.91 6.79 4.79
N ASN A 774 -8.40 7.50 5.79
CA ASN A 774 -8.35 7.13 7.20
C ASN A 774 -9.72 7.38 7.84
N ILE A 775 -10.47 6.33 8.12
CA ILE A 775 -11.78 6.39 8.79
C ILE A 775 -11.86 5.43 9.99
N ASN A 776 -10.70 5.12 10.59
CA ASN A 776 -10.63 4.14 11.66
C ASN A 776 -11.51 4.56 12.85
N THR A 777 -12.20 3.58 13.45
CA THR A 777 -13.07 3.77 14.61
C THR A 777 -12.29 3.75 15.94
N ASN A 778 -11.04 3.30 15.93
CA ASN A 778 -10.12 3.43 17.06
C ASN A 778 -9.51 4.82 17.14
N GLU A 779 -9.17 5.19 18.36
CA GLU A 779 -8.63 6.49 18.69
C GLU A 779 -7.15 6.61 18.27
N ASP A 780 -6.75 7.79 17.81
CA ASP A 780 -5.37 8.18 17.46
C ASP A 780 -4.67 7.27 16.44
N VAL A 781 -5.45 6.61 15.58
CA VAL A 781 -4.90 5.82 14.48
C VAL A 781 -4.49 6.73 13.32
N ILE A 782 -3.20 6.73 13.01
CA ILE A 782 -2.63 7.36 11.81
C ILE A 782 -2.39 6.27 10.76
N MET A 783 -2.99 6.43 9.59
CA MET A 783 -2.76 5.53 8.46
C MET A 783 -1.53 5.99 7.67
N GLU A 784 -0.66 5.06 7.30
CA GLU A 784 0.55 5.35 6.53
C GLU A 784 0.46 4.81 5.10
N TYR A 785 0.72 5.68 4.14
CA TYR A 785 0.79 5.35 2.72
C TYR A 785 2.23 5.55 2.25
N TRP A 786 2.85 4.47 1.83
CA TRP A 786 4.25 4.44 1.44
C TRP A 786 4.36 4.44 -0.07
N PHE A 787 5.27 5.24 -0.63
CA PHE A 787 5.48 5.35 -2.07
C PHE A 787 6.95 5.20 -2.42
N LYS A 788 7.22 4.56 -3.56
CA LYS A 788 8.55 4.57 -4.18
C LYS A 788 8.41 4.66 -5.70
N LYS A 789 9.50 5.04 -6.36
CA LYS A 789 9.57 5.20 -7.80
C LYS A 789 10.75 4.41 -8.36
N GLU A 790 10.54 3.81 -9.51
CA GLU A 790 11.59 3.16 -10.29
C GLU A 790 11.54 3.66 -11.74
N ILE A 791 12.72 3.86 -12.33
CA ILE A 791 12.91 4.28 -13.73
C ILE A 791 13.77 3.24 -14.42
N TYR A 792 13.38 2.79 -15.60
CA TYR A 792 14.12 1.80 -16.39
C TYR A 792 14.57 2.40 -17.73
N GLY A 793 15.85 2.30 -18.06
CA GLY A 793 16.42 2.81 -19.30
C GLY A 793 17.47 1.88 -19.92
N GLU A 794 18.04 2.32 -21.04
CA GLU A 794 18.99 1.54 -21.85
C GLU A 794 20.24 1.06 -21.08
N LEU A 795 20.78 1.88 -20.17
CA LEU A 795 22.09 1.63 -19.54
C LEU A 795 22.03 1.31 -18.04
N ALA A 796 20.93 1.70 -17.38
CA ALA A 796 20.74 1.58 -15.95
C ALA A 796 19.25 1.67 -15.60
N ASP A 797 18.89 1.16 -14.43
CA ASP A 797 17.68 1.57 -13.74
C ASP A 797 18.00 2.62 -12.66
N ALA A 798 16.99 3.36 -12.21
CA ALA A 798 17.10 4.26 -11.07
C ALA A 798 16.00 3.94 -10.08
N LYS A 799 16.34 3.80 -8.80
CA LYS A 799 15.40 3.47 -7.73
C LYS A 799 15.42 4.54 -6.66
N SER A 800 14.24 4.86 -6.12
CA SER A 800 14.11 5.77 -4.99
C SER A 800 14.13 5.03 -3.66
N ASP A 801 14.60 5.72 -2.62
CA ASP A 801 14.19 5.39 -1.27
C ASP A 801 12.68 5.67 -1.11
N PRO A 802 11.95 4.95 -0.24
CA PRO A 802 10.53 5.18 -0.06
C PRO A 802 10.23 6.48 0.71
N VAL A 803 9.09 7.09 0.42
CA VAL A 803 8.50 8.21 1.17
C VAL A 803 7.19 7.80 1.84
N VAL A 804 6.82 8.47 2.92
CA VAL A 804 5.61 8.14 3.70
C VAL A 804 4.68 9.34 3.80
N LEU A 805 3.40 9.11 3.56
CA LEU A 805 2.34 10.07 3.83
C LEU A 805 1.49 9.55 5.00
N ARG A 806 1.43 10.33 6.08
CA ARG A 806 0.65 10.06 7.28
C ARG A 806 -0.71 10.74 7.16
N VAL A 807 -1.76 9.94 7.08
CA VAL A 807 -3.13 10.42 6.85
C VAL A 807 -3.85 10.51 8.18
N LEU A 808 -4.27 11.72 8.57
CA LEU A 808 -5.07 11.96 9.75
C LEU A 808 -6.55 11.65 9.47
N ASN A 809 -7.24 11.05 10.44
CA ASN A 809 -8.71 10.95 10.38
C ASN A 809 -9.31 12.29 10.80
N THR A 810 -9.97 12.97 9.87
CA THR A 810 -10.57 14.30 10.08
C THR A 810 -12.09 14.24 10.17
N ASN A 811 -12.68 13.04 10.29
CA ASN A 811 -14.12 12.90 10.37
C ASN A 811 -14.65 13.45 11.71
N ILE A 812 -15.71 14.24 11.60
CA ILE A 812 -16.45 14.82 12.72
C ILE A 812 -17.84 14.19 12.71
N TYR A 813 -18.30 13.70 13.87
CA TYR A 813 -19.67 13.21 14.02
C TYR A 813 -20.42 14.00 15.07
N LEU A 814 -21.53 14.63 14.67
CA LEU A 814 -22.41 15.36 15.58
C LEU A 814 -23.55 14.45 16.08
N ASN A 815 -23.84 14.48 17.38
CA ASN A 815 -24.96 13.72 17.95
C ASN A 815 -26.35 14.25 17.49
N ARG A 816 -26.41 15.51 17.03
CA ARG A 816 -27.58 16.15 16.42
C ARG A 816 -27.16 17.37 15.61
N TYR A 817 -27.97 17.69 14.61
CA TYR A 817 -27.78 18.85 13.72
C TYR A 817 -28.68 20.04 14.07
N THR A 818 -29.39 19.98 15.20
CA THR A 818 -30.27 21.07 15.64
C THR A 818 -30.18 21.27 17.14
N ASP A 819 -30.04 22.51 17.58
CA ASP A 819 -30.07 22.91 18.99
C ASP A 819 -31.02 24.10 19.20
N THR A 820 -31.50 24.27 20.42
CA THR A 820 -32.39 25.37 20.82
C THR A 820 -31.79 26.07 22.03
N LEU A 821 -31.66 27.39 21.92
CA LEU A 821 -31.11 28.23 22.98
C LEU A 821 -32.13 29.26 23.43
N ASP A 822 -32.34 29.31 24.75
CA ASP A 822 -33.18 30.33 25.39
C ASP A 822 -32.35 31.49 25.98
N VAL A 823 -33.05 32.53 26.45
CA VAL A 823 -32.42 33.74 27.03
C VAL A 823 -31.58 33.47 28.29
N TYR A 824 -31.72 32.28 28.90
CA TYR A 824 -31.01 31.88 30.11
C TYR A 824 -29.68 31.18 29.81
N ASP A 825 -29.26 31.16 28.54
CA ASP A 825 -28.11 30.40 28.07
C ASP A 825 -28.29 28.88 28.34
N HIS A 826 -29.53 28.37 28.28
CA HIS A 826 -29.83 26.94 28.34
C HIS A 826 -29.90 26.36 26.92
N SER A 827 -29.08 25.34 26.67
CA SER A 827 -28.96 24.59 25.42
C SER A 827 -29.24 23.11 25.67
N LEU A 828 -29.88 22.43 24.70
CA LEU A 828 -30.05 20.98 24.72
C LEU A 828 -28.73 20.22 24.43
N GLY A 829 -27.69 20.96 24.01
CA GLY A 829 -26.33 20.52 23.79
C GLY A 829 -26.10 19.89 22.41
N VAL A 830 -24.95 20.19 21.82
CA VAL A 830 -24.40 19.44 20.67
C VAL A 830 -23.09 18.80 21.10
N ARG A 831 -23.03 17.48 20.97
CA ARG A 831 -21.84 16.68 21.21
C ARG A 831 -21.16 16.38 19.88
N VAL A 832 -19.85 16.55 19.89
CA VAL A 832 -18.96 16.23 18.79
C VAL A 832 -18.13 15.02 19.17
N ASN A 833 -18.14 14.02 18.30
CA ASN A 833 -17.30 12.84 18.41
C ASN A 833 -16.24 12.89 17.30
N VAL A 834 -14.99 12.67 17.69
CA VAL A 834 -13.83 12.56 16.80
C VAL A 834 -13.00 11.35 17.21
N SER A 835 -12.27 10.76 16.27
CA SER A 835 -11.37 9.64 16.55
C SER A 835 -9.92 10.07 16.80
N MET A 836 -9.60 11.36 16.67
CA MET A 836 -8.27 11.90 16.88
C MET A 836 -8.38 13.20 17.67
N LYS A 837 -7.34 13.50 18.44
CA LYS A 837 -7.24 14.78 19.16
C LYS A 837 -7.43 15.97 18.21
N ALA A 838 -8.39 16.85 18.53
CA ALA A 838 -8.74 18.03 17.74
C ALA A 838 -9.17 19.20 18.62
N GLU A 839 -8.76 20.41 18.21
CA GLU A 839 -9.20 21.67 18.81
C GLU A 839 -10.50 22.13 18.12
N PHE A 840 -11.55 22.50 18.88
CA PHE A 840 -12.85 22.90 18.33
C PHE A 840 -13.13 24.40 18.47
N SER A 841 -13.77 24.98 17.45
CA SER A 841 -14.26 26.36 17.51
C SER A 841 -15.60 26.52 16.79
N TRP A 842 -16.38 27.48 17.25
CA TRP A 842 -17.57 27.92 16.51
C TRP A 842 -17.18 29.05 15.57
N LEU A 843 -17.64 28.98 14.32
CA LEU A 843 -17.52 30.09 13.37
C LEU A 843 -18.85 30.84 13.30
N PHE A 844 -18.84 32.09 13.75
CA PHE A 844 -19.97 33.01 13.64
C PHE A 844 -19.64 34.07 12.59
N GLN A 845 -20.46 34.17 11.53
CA GLN A 845 -20.24 35.12 10.43
C GLN A 845 -18.81 35.07 9.84
N GLY A 846 -18.22 33.87 9.79
CA GLY A 846 -16.87 33.65 9.27
C GLY A 846 -15.72 34.02 10.22
N LYS A 847 -16.00 34.46 11.45
CA LYS A 847 -14.98 34.70 12.49
C LYS A 847 -15.01 33.58 13.52
N ALA A 848 -13.84 33.03 13.81
CA ALA A 848 -13.67 32.08 14.89
C ALA A 848 -13.92 32.77 16.23
N GLN A 849 -14.85 32.23 17.02
CA GLN A 849 -14.88 32.47 18.45
C GLN A 849 -14.47 31.18 19.14
N HIS A 850 -13.35 31.23 19.86
CA HIS A 850 -12.89 30.13 20.69
C HIS A 850 -13.89 29.94 21.85
N VAL A 851 -14.81 29.00 21.69
CA VAL A 851 -15.75 28.59 22.76
C VAL A 851 -15.64 27.07 22.99
N GLY A 852 -14.47 26.47 22.77
CA GLY A 852 -14.23 25.03 22.97
C GLY A 852 -12.79 24.73 23.43
N TYR A 853 -12.65 23.73 24.32
CA TYR A 853 -11.39 23.13 24.77
C TYR A 853 -11.41 21.61 24.61
N ASP A 854 -10.19 21.06 24.61
CA ASP A 854 -9.76 19.71 24.20
C ASP A 854 -10.30 18.53 25.02
N VAL A 855 -10.22 17.36 24.36
CA VAL A 855 -10.68 16.04 24.79
C VAL A 855 -9.95 15.48 26.02
N LEU A 856 -10.71 14.78 26.87
CA LEU A 856 -10.32 14.17 28.15
C LEU A 856 -9.00 13.36 28.09
N PRO A 857 -8.21 13.30 29.18
CA PRO A 857 -6.99 12.49 29.25
C PRO A 857 -7.17 10.97 29.12
N ASP A 858 -8.41 10.46 29.26
CA ASP A 858 -8.62 9.04 29.53
C ASP A 858 -9.69 8.31 28.70
N LYS A 859 -10.50 8.96 27.83
CA LYS A 859 -11.28 8.37 26.69
C LYS A 859 -11.73 9.45 25.69
N LEU A 860 -11.44 9.30 24.39
CA LEU A 860 -11.57 10.36 23.36
C LEU A 860 -12.95 10.48 22.66
N GLN A 861 -14.00 9.77 23.09
CA GLN A 861 -15.28 9.77 22.34
C GLN A 861 -16.31 10.85 22.69
N LYS A 862 -16.03 11.84 23.53
CA LYS A 862 -17.07 12.82 23.93
C LYS A 862 -16.49 14.22 24.16
N SER A 863 -16.58 15.06 23.14
CA SER A 863 -16.31 16.49 23.29
C SER A 863 -17.63 17.26 23.20
N GLU A 864 -18.00 17.96 24.28
CA GLU A 864 -19.14 18.87 24.25
C GLU A 864 -18.60 20.25 23.88
N VAL A 865 -19.00 20.77 22.72
CA VAL A 865 -18.67 22.15 22.37
C VAL A 865 -19.66 23.03 23.12
N GLY A 866 -19.15 24.00 23.90
CA GLY A 866 -19.98 24.89 24.72
C GLY A 866 -21.06 25.58 23.89
N ALA A 867 -22.20 25.86 24.51
CA ALA A 867 -23.32 26.49 23.83
C ALA A 867 -22.92 27.86 23.25
N PRO A 868 -23.39 28.21 22.03
CA PRO A 868 -23.24 29.57 21.53
C PRO A 868 -23.90 30.57 22.49
N LEU A 869 -23.28 31.73 22.74
CA LEU A 869 -23.84 32.71 23.67
C LEU A 869 -25.10 33.37 23.07
N TYR A 870 -26.19 33.45 23.85
CA TYR A 870 -27.49 33.94 23.39
C TYR A 870 -27.42 35.34 22.75
N ALA A 871 -26.58 36.22 23.29
CA ALA A 871 -26.40 37.59 22.82
C ALA A 871 -25.83 37.69 21.39
N TYR A 872 -25.14 36.66 20.90
CA TYR A 872 -24.50 36.67 19.58
C TYR A 872 -25.31 35.93 18.50
N LEU A 873 -26.46 35.36 18.87
CA LEU A 873 -27.33 34.63 17.95
C LEU A 873 -28.36 35.54 17.29
N THR A 874 -28.58 35.37 15.99
CA THR A 874 -29.70 36.03 15.29
C THR A 874 -31.04 35.44 15.76
N PRO A 875 -32.10 36.24 16.02
CA PRO A 875 -33.43 35.72 16.34
C PRO A 875 -33.95 34.75 15.28
N GLY A 876 -34.61 33.66 15.72
CA GLY A 876 -35.13 32.63 14.83
C GLY A 876 -34.12 31.54 14.49
N LYS A 877 -34.31 30.88 13.34
CA LYS A 877 -33.49 29.73 12.91
C LYS A 877 -32.27 30.18 12.11
N SER A 878 -31.07 29.83 12.57
CA SER A 878 -29.80 30.16 11.91
C SER A 878 -28.86 28.95 11.85
N THR A 879 -27.98 28.90 10.85
CA THR A 879 -26.96 27.82 10.71
C THR A 879 -25.60 28.35 11.17
N TYR A 880 -24.92 27.57 12.01
CA TYR A 880 -23.57 27.86 12.51
C TYR A 880 -22.63 26.70 12.17
N VAL A 881 -21.34 27.01 12.04
CA VAL A 881 -20.32 26.02 11.67
C VAL A 881 -19.49 25.66 12.90
N VAL A 882 -19.32 24.37 13.13
CA VAL A 882 -18.33 23.82 14.05
C VAL A 882 -17.09 23.49 13.22
N ALA A 883 -15.96 24.09 13.56
CA ALA A 883 -14.67 23.79 12.97
C ALA A 883 -13.86 22.94 13.95
N ALA A 884 -13.26 21.85 13.47
CA ALA A 884 -12.30 21.05 14.21
C ALA A 884 -10.93 21.10 13.53
N GLU A 885 -9.89 21.35 14.32
CA GLU A 885 -8.51 21.43 13.88
C GLU A 885 -7.69 20.29 14.51
N PHE A 886 -7.31 19.30 13.69
CA PHE A 886 -6.59 18.10 14.08
C PHE A 886 -5.09 18.33 13.99
N MET A 887 -4.38 18.15 15.11
CA MET A 887 -2.94 18.38 15.24
C MET A 887 -2.43 19.72 14.67
N ARG A 888 -3.28 20.76 14.66
CA ARG A 888 -2.97 22.10 14.07
C ARG A 888 -2.55 22.05 12.60
N HIS A 889 -3.02 21.04 11.89
CA HIS A 889 -2.70 20.83 10.48
C HIS A 889 -3.98 20.68 9.66
N CYS A 890 -4.81 19.68 10.00
CA CYS A 890 -6.02 19.39 9.25
C CYS A 890 -7.24 20.09 9.83
N ARG A 891 -8.11 20.62 8.96
CA ARG A 891 -9.35 21.27 9.37
C ARG A 891 -10.55 20.58 8.75
N ALA A 892 -11.54 20.28 9.57
CA ALA A 892 -12.85 19.83 9.11
C ALA A 892 -13.95 20.72 9.68
N TYR A 893 -15.08 20.73 9.00
CA TYR A 893 -16.21 21.59 9.29
C TYR A 893 -17.51 20.78 9.23
N ASP A 894 -18.41 21.03 10.16
CA ASP A 894 -19.79 20.57 10.08
C ASP A 894 -20.76 21.67 10.53
N THR A 895 -22.04 21.54 10.25
CA THR A 895 -23.05 22.58 10.46
C THR A 895 -24.11 22.17 11.47
N VAL A 896 -24.48 23.11 12.34
CA VAL A 896 -25.55 22.97 13.32
C VAL A 896 -26.59 24.06 13.09
N GLN A 897 -27.86 23.69 13.03
CA GLN A 897 -28.97 24.65 13.06
C GLN A 897 -29.28 25.03 14.51
N VAL A 898 -29.21 26.31 14.85
CA VAL A 898 -29.56 26.80 16.18
C VAL A 898 -30.82 27.66 16.07
N TYR A 899 -31.82 27.31 16.87
CA TYR A 899 -33.03 28.12 17.06
C TYR A 899 -32.87 28.98 18.31
N ARG A 900 -32.86 30.31 18.13
CA ARG A 900 -32.87 31.26 19.24
C ARG A 900 -34.31 31.55 19.63
N GLU A 901 -34.70 31.21 20.86
CA GLU A 901 -36.02 31.58 21.39
C GLU A 901 -36.14 33.10 21.54
N ALA A 902 -37.35 33.62 21.34
CA ALA A 902 -37.64 35.03 21.49
C ALA A 902 -37.38 35.48 22.93
N GLU A 903 -36.84 36.69 23.09
CA GLU A 903 -36.66 37.28 24.42
C GLU A 903 -38.03 37.47 25.08
N PRO A 904 -38.21 37.07 26.35
CA PRO A 904 -39.43 37.33 27.10
C PRO A 904 -39.73 38.83 27.20
N ALA A 905 -40.99 39.18 27.48
CA ALA A 905 -41.35 40.57 27.71
C ALA A 905 -40.59 41.14 28.92
N ALA A 906 -40.38 42.45 28.97
CA ALA A 906 -39.74 43.12 30.12
C ALA A 906 -40.77 43.91 30.95
N GLN A 907 -40.69 43.84 32.27
CA GLN A 907 -41.57 44.54 33.22
C GLN A 907 -40.75 45.19 34.33
N LEU A 908 -41.20 46.34 34.84
CA LEU A 908 -40.59 47.00 36.00
C LEU A 908 -40.74 46.14 37.28
N SER A 909 -39.78 46.22 38.21
CA SER A 909 -39.76 45.44 39.46
C SER A 909 -41.03 45.57 40.31
N ASP A 910 -41.68 46.74 40.25
CA ASP A 910 -42.86 47.13 41.02
C ASP A 910 -44.18 47.03 40.23
N ALA A 911 -44.17 46.40 39.05
CA ALA A 911 -45.38 46.18 38.25
C ALA A 911 -46.44 45.39 39.05
N ALA A 912 -47.66 45.91 39.06
CA ALA A 912 -48.79 45.33 39.79
C ALA A 912 -49.26 43.97 39.22
N ASP A 913 -49.02 43.71 37.93
CA ASP A 913 -49.36 42.48 37.19
C ASP A 913 -48.12 41.67 36.79
N TRP A 914 -47.10 41.66 37.64
CA TRP A 914 -45.83 40.95 37.42
C TRP A 914 -46.04 39.50 36.99
N LYS A 915 -45.42 39.10 35.87
CA LYS A 915 -45.41 37.72 35.37
C LYS A 915 -44.01 37.13 35.47
N CYS A 916 -43.87 36.05 36.24
CA CYS A 916 -42.60 35.35 36.33
C CYS A 916 -42.18 34.78 34.96
N GLY A 917 -40.88 34.84 34.64
CA GLY A 917 -40.34 34.49 33.32
C GLY A 917 -40.09 35.69 32.40
N ASN A 918 -40.66 36.86 32.73
CA ASN A 918 -40.33 38.13 32.08
C ASN A 918 -38.99 38.69 32.59
N ILE A 919 -38.35 39.54 31.79
CA ILE A 919 -37.16 40.28 32.20
C ILE A 919 -37.57 41.37 33.20
N MET A 920 -37.03 41.33 34.41
CA MET A 920 -37.27 42.33 35.44
C MET A 920 -36.36 43.54 35.20
N ILE A 921 -36.92 44.75 35.18
CA ILE A 921 -36.18 46.01 35.16
C ILE A 921 -36.26 46.64 36.55
N ASP A 922 -35.13 46.74 37.25
CA ASP A 922 -35.06 47.33 38.58
C ASP A 922 -35.30 48.84 38.48
N THR A 923 -36.38 49.32 39.10
CA THR A 923 -36.75 50.75 39.00
C THR A 923 -35.76 51.69 39.66
N ARG A 924 -34.84 51.17 40.49
CA ARG A 924 -33.86 51.98 41.22
C ARG A 924 -32.67 52.38 40.35
N ASP A 925 -32.26 51.53 39.40
CA ASP A 925 -31.05 51.73 38.59
C ASP A 925 -31.19 51.34 37.10
N GLY A 926 -32.36 50.85 36.69
CA GLY A 926 -32.64 50.44 35.30
C GLY A 926 -32.01 49.10 34.90
N LYS A 927 -31.37 48.38 35.82
CA LYS A 927 -30.73 47.10 35.49
C LYS A 927 -31.75 46.02 35.18
N ARG A 928 -31.42 45.20 34.18
CA ARG A 928 -32.24 44.11 33.68
C ARG A 928 -31.78 42.80 34.30
N TYR A 929 -32.71 42.04 34.87
CA TYR A 929 -32.47 40.74 35.47
C TYR A 929 -33.43 39.71 34.88
N ARG A 930 -32.89 38.60 34.38
CA ARG A 930 -33.68 37.45 33.95
C ARG A 930 -34.37 36.82 35.15
N THR A 931 -35.59 36.31 34.98
CA THR A 931 -36.35 35.68 36.07
C THR A 931 -36.87 34.31 35.69
N VAL A 932 -36.91 33.37 36.62
CA VAL A 932 -37.35 32.00 36.38
C VAL A 932 -38.28 31.53 37.49
N SER A 933 -39.31 30.76 37.13
CA SER A 933 -40.20 30.12 38.10
C SER A 933 -39.68 28.72 38.45
N ASP A 934 -39.65 28.41 39.74
CA ASP A 934 -39.47 27.04 40.24
C ASP A 934 -40.81 26.28 40.41
N GLY A 935 -41.91 26.88 39.94
CA GLY A 935 -43.28 26.41 40.11
C GLY A 935 -43.97 26.91 41.38
N ARG A 936 -43.26 27.56 42.31
CA ARG A 936 -43.80 28.10 43.57
C ARG A 936 -43.53 29.59 43.75
N SER A 937 -42.32 30.03 43.41
CA SER A 937 -41.84 31.40 43.55
C SER A 937 -41.11 31.82 42.26
N CYS A 938 -40.90 33.13 42.11
CA CYS A 938 -40.14 33.71 41.03
C CYS A 938 -38.74 34.11 41.49
N TRP A 939 -37.71 33.53 40.88
CA TRP A 939 -36.31 33.76 41.20
C TRP A 939 -35.66 34.66 40.16
N MET A 940 -34.72 35.51 40.59
CA MET A 940 -33.74 36.08 39.67
C MET A 940 -32.77 35.00 39.19
N ALA A 941 -32.64 34.87 37.87
CA ALA A 941 -31.62 34.05 37.21
C ALA A 941 -30.27 34.78 37.09
N ASP A 942 -30.22 36.08 37.40
CA ASP A 942 -29.00 36.87 37.47
C ASP A 942 -28.67 37.27 38.92
N ASN A 943 -27.38 37.43 39.23
CA ASN A 943 -26.95 37.97 40.52
C ASN A 943 -27.31 39.46 40.60
N LEU A 944 -27.79 39.92 41.76
CA LEU A 944 -28.13 41.32 41.97
C LEU A 944 -26.89 42.21 41.78
N ASN A 945 -26.99 43.24 40.94
CA ASN A 945 -25.91 44.17 40.62
C ASN A 945 -26.25 45.60 41.04
N TYR A 946 -27.04 45.77 42.08
CA TYR A 946 -27.40 47.08 42.64
C TYR A 946 -26.23 47.70 43.44
N MET A 947 -25.91 48.96 43.19
CA MET A 947 -24.82 49.64 43.90
C MET A 947 -25.30 50.09 45.29
N ILE A 948 -24.70 49.52 46.33
CA ILE A 948 -24.83 49.99 47.72
C ILE A 948 -23.45 50.44 48.16
N VAL A 949 -23.35 51.54 48.90
CA VAL A 949 -22.05 52.04 49.38
C VAL A 949 -21.31 50.94 50.15
N GLY A 950 -20.10 50.63 49.69
CA GLY A 950 -19.26 49.56 50.22
C GLY A 950 -19.50 48.17 49.61
N SER A 951 -20.46 47.98 48.70
CA SER A 951 -20.58 46.73 47.92
C SER A 951 -19.44 46.64 46.91
N ARG A 952 -19.05 45.41 46.55
CA ARG A 952 -17.80 45.13 45.85
C ARG A 952 -18.05 44.49 44.49
N CYS A 953 -17.24 44.86 43.51
CA CYS A 953 -16.97 43.99 42.36
C CYS A 953 -15.85 43.02 42.72
N TYR A 954 -15.85 41.83 42.12
CA TYR A 954 -14.74 40.90 42.29
C TYR A 954 -13.42 41.55 41.81
N ASP A 955 -12.36 41.49 42.62
CA ASP A 955 -11.08 42.19 42.43
C ASP A 955 -11.16 43.72 42.28
N GLY A 956 -12.32 44.33 42.53
CA GLY A 956 -12.55 45.77 42.31
C GLY A 956 -12.81 46.14 40.85
N GLU A 957 -12.90 45.17 39.95
CA GLU A 957 -13.04 45.37 38.51
C GLU A 957 -14.52 45.48 38.09
N VAL A 958 -14.89 46.58 37.42
CA VAL A 958 -16.28 46.83 36.99
C VAL A 958 -16.78 45.75 36.03
N ALA A 959 -15.93 45.25 35.14
CA ALA A 959 -16.27 44.19 34.19
C ALA A 959 -16.75 42.90 34.92
N ASN A 960 -16.20 42.60 36.10
CA ASN A 960 -16.64 41.45 36.89
C ASN A 960 -18.04 41.68 37.48
N CYS A 961 -18.41 42.91 37.83
CA CYS A 961 -19.77 43.23 38.22
C CYS A 961 -20.77 43.07 37.08
N ASP A 962 -20.38 43.42 35.85
CA ASP A 962 -21.25 43.32 34.67
C ASP A 962 -21.50 41.86 34.27
N ILE A 963 -20.50 40.99 34.47
CA ILE A 963 -20.62 39.55 34.18
C ILE A 963 -21.27 38.80 35.35
N TYR A 964 -20.74 38.96 36.55
CA TYR A 964 -21.04 38.10 37.71
C TYR A 964 -21.98 38.74 38.75
N GLY A 965 -22.31 40.03 38.62
CA GLY A 965 -23.04 40.78 39.65
C GLY A 965 -22.15 41.28 40.80
N ARG A 966 -22.76 41.97 41.77
CA ARG A 966 -22.06 42.56 42.93
C ARG A 966 -22.02 41.60 44.11
N LEU A 967 -20.97 41.75 44.92
CA LEU A 967 -20.83 41.11 46.22
C LEU A 967 -21.21 42.10 47.32
N TYR A 968 -22.03 41.65 48.26
CA TYR A 968 -22.53 42.44 49.39
C TYR A 968 -22.08 41.79 50.68
N ASN A 969 -21.77 42.55 51.71
CA ASN A 969 -21.68 41.98 53.04
C ASN A 969 -23.08 41.69 53.58
N TRP A 970 -23.15 40.94 54.69
CA TRP A 970 -24.43 40.53 55.26
C TRP A 970 -25.36 41.72 55.54
N LYS A 971 -24.85 42.78 56.17
CA LYS A 971 -25.66 43.97 56.51
C LYS A 971 -26.20 44.69 55.29
N GLN A 972 -25.42 44.73 54.21
CA GLN A 972 -25.87 45.28 52.94
C GLN A 972 -26.92 44.38 52.29
N ALA A 973 -26.74 43.05 52.36
CA ALA A 973 -27.65 42.09 51.76
C ALA A 973 -29.01 42.08 52.45
N VAL A 974 -29.07 41.99 53.78
CA VAL A 974 -30.34 41.83 54.53
C VAL A 974 -30.83 43.10 55.21
N GLY A 975 -29.99 44.10 55.47
CA GLY A 975 -30.41 45.32 56.18
C GLY A 975 -30.79 45.07 57.65
N THR A 976 -31.91 45.64 58.10
CA THR A 976 -32.43 45.47 59.47
C THR A 976 -33.13 44.11 59.60
N TRP A 977 -32.58 43.23 60.44
CA TRP A 977 -33.11 41.89 60.68
C TRP A 977 -33.86 41.80 62.02
N GLY A 978 -34.86 40.92 62.10
CA GLY A 978 -35.68 40.67 63.30
C GLY A 978 -35.51 39.23 63.84
N THR A 979 -36.12 38.92 64.98
CA THR A 979 -36.02 37.59 65.60
C THR A 979 -37.05 36.60 65.01
N GLY A 980 -36.67 35.83 63.98
CA GLY A 980 -37.44 34.68 63.45
C GLY A 980 -36.73 33.95 62.30
N THR A 981 -37.05 32.67 62.06
CA THR A 981 -36.39 31.80 61.06
C THR A 981 -37.04 31.81 59.65
N ASN A 982 -38.22 32.42 59.50
CA ASN A 982 -39.00 32.51 58.26
C ASN A 982 -39.19 33.96 57.76
N LEU A 983 -38.20 34.82 57.98
CA LEU A 983 -38.30 36.24 57.63
C LEU A 983 -37.97 36.44 56.14
N ARG A 984 -38.98 36.86 55.38
CA ARG A 984 -38.82 37.41 54.02
C ARG A 984 -38.38 38.86 54.14
N ILE A 985 -37.08 39.10 53.95
CA ILE A 985 -36.47 40.41 54.16
C ILE A 985 -36.16 41.01 52.79
N GLN A 986 -36.73 42.19 52.49
CA GLN A 986 -36.43 42.88 51.23
C GLN A 986 -34.92 43.09 51.06
N GLY A 987 -34.26 43.66 52.08
CA GLY A 987 -32.81 43.87 52.08
C GLY A 987 -32.34 44.66 50.84
N ALA A 988 -31.31 44.16 50.16
CA ALA A 988 -30.78 44.74 48.93
C ALA A 988 -31.71 44.60 47.72
N CYS A 989 -32.70 43.72 47.77
CA CYS A 989 -33.61 43.45 46.65
C CYS A 989 -34.58 44.62 46.39
N PRO A 990 -35.07 44.78 45.15
CA PRO A 990 -36.02 45.83 44.81
C PRO A 990 -37.36 45.62 45.52
N ALA A 991 -38.18 46.68 45.59
CA ALA A 991 -39.48 46.61 46.26
C ALA A 991 -40.35 45.47 45.67
N GLY A 992 -40.97 44.68 46.55
CA GLY A 992 -41.74 43.50 46.17
C GLY A 992 -40.92 42.24 45.89
N TRP A 993 -39.59 42.30 46.03
CA TRP A 993 -38.68 41.17 46.00
C TRP A 993 -37.91 41.08 47.33
N HIS A 994 -37.46 39.90 47.73
CA HIS A 994 -36.73 39.67 48.98
C HIS A 994 -35.50 38.79 48.81
N VAL A 995 -34.58 38.89 49.77
CA VAL A 995 -33.46 37.94 49.90
C VAL A 995 -34.04 36.60 50.38
N PRO A 996 -33.66 35.47 49.76
CA PRO A 996 -34.37 34.21 49.96
C PRO A 996 -34.01 33.62 51.31
N ASN A 997 -35.00 33.06 51.99
CA ASN A 997 -34.79 32.36 53.25
C ASN A 997 -34.37 30.89 53.03
N GLU A 998 -34.06 30.19 54.13
CA GLU A 998 -33.63 28.80 54.11
C GLU A 998 -34.63 27.88 53.38
N ASN A 999 -35.92 28.04 53.67
CA ASN A 999 -36.96 27.20 53.09
C ASN A 999 -37.10 27.44 51.58
N GLU A 1000 -36.93 28.67 51.11
CA GLU A 1000 -36.94 29.00 49.68
C GLU A 1000 -35.77 28.33 48.96
N TRP A 1001 -34.56 28.39 49.52
CA TRP A 1001 -33.40 27.67 48.96
C TRP A 1001 -33.56 26.14 48.98
N LEU A 1002 -34.10 25.58 50.06
CA LEU A 1002 -34.38 24.13 50.16
C LEU A 1002 -35.44 23.69 49.14
N ASN A 1003 -36.48 24.49 48.96
CA ASN A 1003 -37.54 24.21 47.99
C ASN A 1003 -37.01 24.26 46.56
N LEU A 1004 -36.18 25.26 46.23
CA LEU A 1004 -35.51 25.33 44.93
C LEU A 1004 -34.64 24.07 44.71
N GLY A 1005 -33.89 23.63 45.73
CA GLY A 1005 -33.04 22.44 45.66
C GLY A 1005 -33.80 21.10 45.55
N GLN A 1006 -35.08 21.07 45.95
CA GLN A 1006 -35.96 19.92 45.70
C GLN A 1006 -36.62 19.96 44.32
N ALA A 1007 -36.86 21.16 43.78
CA ALA A 1007 -37.44 21.36 42.45
C ALA A 1007 -36.44 21.04 41.32
N SER A 1008 -35.13 21.10 41.60
CA SER A 1008 -34.07 20.84 40.64
C SER A 1008 -33.01 19.93 41.23
N THR A 1009 -32.83 18.75 40.66
CA THR A 1009 -31.89 17.74 41.13
C THR A 1009 -30.45 18.19 40.86
N ASP A 1010 -29.67 18.37 41.95
CA ASP A 1010 -28.22 18.67 41.99
C ASP A 1010 -27.74 20.00 41.34
N GLY A 1011 -26.52 20.44 41.68
CA GLY A 1011 -25.96 21.72 41.25
C GLY A 1011 -25.70 21.82 39.74
N LYS A 1012 -25.77 20.71 39.01
CA LYS A 1012 -25.67 20.66 37.55
C LYS A 1012 -26.78 21.46 36.89
N SER A 1013 -27.98 21.37 37.46
CA SER A 1013 -29.18 22.02 36.98
C SER A 1013 -29.19 23.53 37.23
N TRP A 1014 -28.42 24.00 38.22
CA TRP A 1014 -28.34 25.41 38.61
C TRP A 1014 -27.31 26.19 37.82
N ARG A 1015 -26.16 25.57 37.54
CA ARG A 1015 -25.02 26.23 36.92
C ARG A 1015 -25.35 26.72 35.51
N SER A 1016 -24.96 27.95 35.22
CA SER A 1016 -24.99 28.50 33.86
C SER A 1016 -24.07 27.70 32.94
N GLN A 1017 -24.48 27.56 31.68
CA GLN A 1017 -23.65 26.97 30.62
C GLN A 1017 -22.71 27.99 29.96
N ARG A 1018 -22.62 29.23 30.48
CA ARG A 1018 -21.52 30.14 30.14
C ARG A 1018 -20.21 29.50 30.58
N ASN A 1019 -19.24 29.40 29.68
CA ASN A 1019 -17.92 28.79 29.92
C ASN A 1019 -17.03 29.62 30.86
N LEU A 1020 -17.54 29.94 32.04
CA LEU A 1020 -16.91 30.76 33.07
C LEU A 1020 -16.53 29.92 34.30
N TRP A 1021 -16.98 28.67 34.36
CA TRP A 1021 -16.63 27.75 35.45
C TRP A 1021 -15.31 27.06 35.18
N VAL A 1022 -14.46 26.94 36.20
CA VAL A 1022 -13.11 26.39 36.10
C VAL A 1022 -12.75 25.42 37.22
N ASP A 1023 -11.80 24.52 36.95
CA ASP A 1023 -11.09 23.70 37.94
C ASP A 1023 -9.63 24.18 38.03
N ALA A 1024 -9.32 25.03 39.01
CA ALA A 1024 -7.97 25.60 39.15
C ALA A 1024 -6.89 24.60 39.56
N SER A 1025 -7.24 23.33 39.81
CA SER A 1025 -6.28 22.26 40.07
C SER A 1025 -5.68 21.64 38.79
N GLN A 1026 -6.25 21.95 37.63
CA GLN A 1026 -5.82 21.43 36.32
C GLN A 1026 -4.84 22.37 35.62
N ALA A 1027 -3.97 21.81 34.76
CA ALA A 1027 -3.05 22.58 33.94
C ALA A 1027 -3.78 23.48 32.92
N ASP A 1028 -4.98 23.06 32.49
CA ASP A 1028 -5.94 23.88 31.76
C ASP A 1028 -7.25 23.97 32.57
N PRO A 1029 -7.58 25.14 33.13
CA PRO A 1029 -8.68 25.30 34.09
C PRO A 1029 -10.08 25.14 33.48
N HIS A 1030 -10.23 25.10 32.15
CA HIS A 1030 -11.53 24.94 31.49
C HIS A 1030 -11.84 23.49 31.06
N ILE A 1031 -10.98 22.52 31.39
CA ILE A 1031 -11.12 21.11 31.01
C ILE A 1031 -11.63 20.28 32.20
N TYR A 1032 -12.82 19.67 32.09
CA TYR A 1032 -13.35 18.81 33.16
C TYR A 1032 -14.32 17.69 32.68
N PRO A 1033 -14.53 16.61 33.46
CA PRO A 1033 -15.34 15.45 33.06
C PRO A 1033 -16.80 15.79 32.74
N TYR A 1034 -17.45 15.02 31.86
CA TYR A 1034 -18.89 15.14 31.52
C TYR A 1034 -19.81 15.15 32.76
N THR A 1035 -19.45 14.42 33.81
CA THR A 1035 -20.20 14.38 35.07
C THR A 1035 -20.23 15.73 35.79
N LYS A 1036 -19.27 16.63 35.50
CA LYS A 1036 -19.17 17.99 36.04
C LYS A 1036 -19.72 19.07 35.09
N LEU A 1037 -20.22 18.73 33.90
CA LEU A 1037 -20.85 19.69 32.97
C LEU A 1037 -22.23 20.11 33.45
N ALA A 1038 -22.47 21.43 33.48
CA ALA A 1038 -23.75 22.03 33.78
C ALA A 1038 -24.75 21.83 32.63
N ASN A 1039 -26.02 21.63 32.94
CA ASN A 1039 -27.08 21.60 31.93
C ASN A 1039 -28.05 22.77 32.06
N ASN A 1040 -27.92 23.62 33.10
CA ASN A 1040 -28.80 24.74 33.41
C ASN A 1040 -30.31 24.42 33.28
N ALA A 1041 -30.72 23.17 33.52
CA ALA A 1041 -32.10 22.73 33.26
C ALA A 1041 -33.14 23.50 34.10
N SER A 1042 -32.71 24.06 35.24
CA SER A 1042 -33.55 24.92 36.09
C SER A 1042 -33.68 26.35 35.57
N ARG A 1043 -32.86 26.77 34.59
CA ARG A 1043 -32.60 28.16 34.16
C ARG A 1043 -32.17 29.12 35.28
N PHE A 1044 -31.82 28.60 36.46
CA PHE A 1044 -31.31 29.39 37.57
C PHE A 1044 -30.04 30.16 37.20
N SER A 1045 -29.25 29.66 36.25
CA SER A 1045 -28.12 30.37 35.64
C SER A 1045 -27.11 30.89 36.66
N ALA A 1046 -26.72 30.03 37.60
CA ALA A 1046 -25.66 30.31 38.56
C ALA A 1046 -24.34 30.63 37.84
N LEU A 1047 -23.75 31.76 38.19
CA LEU A 1047 -22.43 32.19 37.70
C LEU A 1047 -21.41 32.12 38.83
N PRO A 1048 -20.17 31.67 38.56
CA PRO A 1048 -19.14 31.46 39.58
C PRO A 1048 -18.49 32.79 39.98
N ALA A 1049 -19.27 33.64 40.65
CA ALA A 1049 -18.88 34.98 41.03
C ALA A 1049 -17.80 35.04 42.12
N GLY A 1050 -17.44 33.90 42.71
CA GLY A 1050 -16.57 33.84 43.87
C GLY A 1050 -17.13 34.62 45.07
N GLY A 1051 -16.26 34.91 46.02
CA GLY A 1051 -16.59 35.72 47.19
C GLY A 1051 -15.37 36.45 47.74
N TYR A 1052 -15.59 37.37 48.67
CA TYR A 1052 -14.51 38.02 49.42
C TYR A 1052 -14.63 37.63 50.89
N PHE A 1053 -13.66 36.87 51.40
CA PHE A 1053 -13.71 36.31 52.76
C PHE A 1053 -12.30 35.92 53.24
N PHE A 1054 -12.20 35.13 54.32
CA PHE A 1054 -10.93 34.62 54.85
C PHE A 1054 -10.69 33.18 54.37
N SER A 1055 -9.49 32.90 53.82
CA SER A 1055 -9.08 31.54 53.43
C SER A 1055 -7.88 31.05 54.25
N TYR A 1056 -7.77 29.72 54.42
CA TYR A 1056 -6.72 29.04 55.17
C TYR A 1056 -5.87 28.17 54.24
N ASN A 1057 -4.54 28.29 54.32
CA ASN A 1057 -3.65 27.41 53.56
C ASN A 1057 -3.39 26.10 54.34
N ALA A 1058 -3.69 24.94 53.75
CA ALA A 1058 -3.72 23.65 54.42
C ALA A 1058 -2.39 22.86 54.38
N THR A 1059 -1.24 23.50 54.15
CA THR A 1059 0.07 22.84 54.21
C THR A 1059 0.81 23.18 55.52
N PRO A 1060 0.84 22.28 56.51
CA PRO A 1060 1.59 22.49 57.74
C PRO A 1060 3.07 22.16 57.50
N ALA A 1061 3.87 23.16 57.13
CA ALA A 1061 5.32 23.04 57.16
C ALA A 1061 5.86 23.56 58.50
N ASN A 1062 6.30 22.62 59.34
CA ASN A 1062 7.23 22.78 60.46
C ASN A 1062 6.86 23.80 61.57
N GLY A 1063 6.20 23.28 62.61
CA GLY A 1063 6.61 23.53 63.99
C GLY A 1063 6.40 24.93 64.60
N SER A 1064 5.66 25.84 63.96
CA SER A 1064 5.15 27.03 64.64
C SER A 1064 3.72 27.36 64.23
N THR A 1065 2.88 27.60 65.24
CA THR A 1065 1.43 27.80 65.18
C THR A 1065 1.05 29.18 64.63
N GLN A 1066 1.26 29.44 63.35
CA GLN A 1066 0.60 30.54 62.65
C GLN A 1066 0.17 30.11 61.24
N LEU A 1067 -1.12 29.77 61.08
CA LEU A 1067 -1.78 29.75 59.78
C LEU A 1067 -1.68 31.16 59.18
N LYS A 1068 -0.92 31.34 58.10
CA LYS A 1068 -0.86 32.62 57.37
C LYS A 1068 -2.25 32.91 56.78
N ARG A 1069 -2.90 33.97 57.29
CA ARG A 1069 -4.20 34.47 56.83
C ARG A 1069 -3.98 35.41 55.64
N VAL A 1070 -4.73 35.19 54.57
CA VAL A 1070 -4.92 36.19 53.53
C VAL A 1070 -6.42 36.48 53.49
N THR A 1071 -6.78 37.77 53.52
CA THR A 1071 -8.13 38.22 53.21
C THR A 1071 -8.10 38.65 51.76
N GLY A 1072 -9.06 38.20 50.97
CA GLY A 1072 -9.02 38.47 49.55
C GLY A 1072 -10.25 37.95 48.85
N TYR A 1073 -10.20 38.09 47.55
CA TYR A 1073 -11.14 37.49 46.63
C TYR A 1073 -10.73 36.03 46.38
N TYR A 1074 -11.71 35.12 46.48
CA TYR A 1074 -11.51 33.67 46.33
C TYR A 1074 -12.57 33.08 45.41
N ASP A 1075 -12.25 31.92 44.82
CA ASP A 1075 -13.16 31.05 44.06
C ASP A 1075 -13.84 31.65 42.82
N LEU A 1076 -13.29 32.71 42.19
CA LEU A 1076 -13.81 33.15 40.88
C LEU A 1076 -13.65 32.02 39.89
N GLY A 1077 -14.73 31.72 39.16
CA GLY A 1077 -14.77 30.57 38.27
C GLY A 1077 -14.98 29.22 38.96
N GLU A 1078 -14.64 29.06 40.24
CA GLU A 1078 -14.77 27.77 40.94
C GLU A 1078 -16.08 27.62 41.72
N LYS A 1079 -16.55 28.69 42.38
CA LYS A 1079 -17.74 28.66 43.23
C LYS A 1079 -18.56 29.93 43.11
N ALA A 1080 -19.87 29.77 43.27
CA ALA A 1080 -20.79 30.89 43.45
C ALA A 1080 -21.34 30.88 44.87
N TRP A 1081 -21.35 32.06 45.50
CA TRP A 1081 -21.76 32.24 46.89
C TRP A 1081 -22.94 33.20 46.96
N TRP A 1082 -23.98 32.86 47.73
CA TRP A 1082 -25.13 33.73 47.96
C TRP A 1082 -25.56 33.79 49.41
N TRP A 1083 -25.94 34.98 49.85
CA TRP A 1083 -26.58 35.16 51.16
C TRP A 1083 -28.00 34.59 51.16
N CYS A 1084 -28.37 34.02 52.30
CA CYS A 1084 -29.73 33.58 52.62
C CYS A 1084 -30.21 34.40 53.81
N SER A 1085 -31.41 34.99 53.80
CA SER A 1085 -31.91 35.89 54.86
C SER A 1085 -32.08 35.23 56.23
N SER A 1086 -32.04 33.89 56.29
CA SER A 1086 -32.12 33.11 57.51
C SER A 1086 -30.81 33.11 58.30
N TRP A 1087 -30.94 32.77 59.59
CA TRP A 1087 -29.86 32.75 60.57
C TRP A 1087 -30.22 31.70 61.63
N LYS A 1088 -29.21 31.12 62.29
CA LYS A 1088 -29.42 30.17 63.38
C LYS A 1088 -28.38 30.33 64.46
N GLU A 1089 -28.78 30.01 65.68
CA GLU A 1089 -27.85 29.90 66.79
C GLU A 1089 -26.99 28.66 66.59
N ALA A 1090 -25.72 28.88 66.27
CA ALA A 1090 -24.75 27.82 66.03
C ALA A 1090 -23.40 28.21 66.65
N SER A 1091 -22.57 27.22 66.88
CA SER A 1091 -21.22 27.46 67.39
C SER A 1091 -20.34 27.96 66.27
N TYR A 1092 -19.48 28.93 66.54
CA TYR A 1092 -18.45 29.36 65.59
C TYR A 1092 -17.14 28.57 65.73
N ILE A 1093 -17.13 27.58 66.63
CA ILE A 1093 -16.01 26.66 66.89
C ILE A 1093 -16.48 25.21 66.66
N ASN A 1094 -15.69 24.42 65.94
CA ASN A 1094 -16.00 23.01 65.65
C ASN A 1094 -16.18 22.20 66.95
N ASN A 1095 -17.26 21.41 67.01
CA ASN A 1095 -17.62 20.52 68.11
C ASN A 1095 -17.79 21.17 69.51
N ASN A 1096 -17.91 22.50 69.60
CA ASN A 1096 -18.16 23.18 70.87
C ASN A 1096 -19.62 23.61 71.02
N THR A 1097 -20.38 22.96 71.89
CA THR A 1097 -21.81 23.25 72.13
C THR A 1097 -22.05 24.14 73.35
N SER A 1098 -21.01 24.72 73.96
CA SER A 1098 -21.17 25.58 75.13
C SER A 1098 -21.96 26.85 74.78
N ALA A 1099 -22.81 27.32 75.70
CA ALA A 1099 -23.62 28.53 75.50
C ALA A 1099 -22.78 29.78 75.16
N ASN A 1100 -21.51 29.81 75.58
CA ASN A 1100 -20.58 30.90 75.28
C ASN A 1100 -20.05 30.84 73.84
N ALA A 1101 -20.05 29.66 73.20
CA ALA A 1101 -19.67 29.46 71.80
C ALA A 1101 -20.83 29.69 70.82
N LEU A 1102 -22.07 29.57 71.29
CA LEU A 1102 -23.26 29.74 70.47
C LEU A 1102 -23.47 31.22 70.12
N THR A 1103 -23.58 31.52 68.84
CA THR A 1103 -24.00 32.84 68.34
C THR A 1103 -24.90 32.67 67.14
N TYR A 1104 -25.59 33.74 66.82
CA TYR A 1104 -26.45 33.82 65.68
C TYR A 1104 -25.63 34.07 64.42
N ILE A 1105 -25.62 33.09 63.52
CA ILE A 1105 -24.75 33.09 62.34
C ILE A 1105 -25.62 33.16 61.08
N PRO A 1106 -25.26 34.03 60.11
CA PRO A 1106 -25.89 34.12 58.81
C PRO A 1106 -25.85 32.81 58.04
N TYR A 1107 -26.86 32.56 57.21
CA TYR A 1107 -26.82 31.45 56.27
C TYR A 1107 -26.27 31.91 54.91
N TYR A 1108 -25.61 30.98 54.24
CA TYR A 1108 -25.30 31.13 52.83
C TYR A 1108 -25.57 29.83 52.10
N THR A 1109 -25.78 29.96 50.79
CA THR A 1109 -25.75 28.84 49.87
C THR A 1109 -24.62 29.02 48.88
N ALA A 1110 -24.07 27.91 48.43
CA ALA A 1110 -23.04 27.91 47.40
C ALA A 1110 -23.26 26.76 46.43
N VAL A 1111 -22.85 26.97 45.19
CA VAL A 1111 -22.70 25.90 44.21
C VAL A 1111 -21.27 25.94 43.67
N ASP A 1112 -20.63 24.79 43.61
CA ASP A 1112 -19.27 24.65 43.13
C ASP A 1112 -19.19 23.99 41.75
N TYR A 1113 -17.99 24.04 41.16
CA TYR A 1113 -17.69 23.43 39.88
C TYR A 1113 -17.90 21.90 39.86
N ASN A 1114 -17.97 21.25 41.02
CA ASN A 1114 -18.26 19.81 41.16
C ASN A 1114 -19.76 19.51 41.15
N ASN A 1115 -20.62 20.47 40.80
CA ASN A 1115 -22.08 20.36 40.85
C ASN A 1115 -22.62 20.14 42.27
N THR A 1116 -21.85 20.48 43.30
CA THR A 1116 -22.28 20.35 44.70
C THR A 1116 -23.00 21.62 45.13
N VAL A 1117 -24.27 21.49 45.51
CA VAL A 1117 -25.01 22.56 46.20
C VAL A 1117 -24.83 22.37 47.69
N SER A 1118 -24.38 23.43 48.36
CA SER A 1118 -24.21 23.47 49.81
C SER A 1118 -25.09 24.56 50.39
N LEU A 1119 -26.00 24.19 51.28
CA LEU A 1119 -26.69 25.14 52.16
C LEU A 1119 -26.03 25.02 53.54
N VAL A 1120 -25.20 25.99 53.89
CA VAL A 1120 -24.40 25.92 55.11
C VAL A 1120 -25.05 26.76 56.20
N GLN A 1121 -25.38 26.07 57.29
CA GLN A 1121 -26.24 26.58 58.36
C GLN A 1121 -25.52 26.65 59.72
N THR A 1122 -24.28 26.18 59.79
CA THR A 1122 -23.49 26.11 61.02
C THR A 1122 -22.05 26.51 60.75
N ALA A 1123 -21.46 27.26 61.67
CA ALA A 1123 -20.02 27.35 61.76
C ALA A 1123 -19.49 26.13 62.55
N GLY A 1124 -18.25 25.74 62.31
CA GLY A 1124 -17.68 24.52 62.91
C GLY A 1124 -17.96 23.21 62.17
N ASN A 1125 -18.79 23.19 61.12
CA ASN A 1125 -18.72 22.11 60.14
C ASN A 1125 -17.38 22.22 59.40
N ALA A 1126 -16.66 21.10 59.20
CA ALA A 1126 -15.42 21.08 58.44
C ALA A 1126 -15.57 21.67 57.02
N ASN A 1127 -16.80 21.71 56.49
CA ASN A 1127 -17.14 22.26 55.18
C ASN A 1127 -17.60 23.73 55.20
N SER A 1128 -17.66 24.40 56.36
CA SER A 1128 -18.10 25.79 56.48
C SER A 1128 -16.93 26.77 56.44
N ILE A 1129 -17.00 27.82 55.61
CA ILE A 1129 -15.98 28.88 55.56
C ILE A 1129 -16.01 29.84 56.77
N PHE A 1130 -16.98 29.68 57.67
CA PHE A 1130 -17.03 30.42 58.94
C PHE A 1130 -16.15 29.79 60.05
N TYR A 1131 -15.21 28.90 59.71
CA TYR A 1131 -14.38 28.13 60.64
C TYR A 1131 -12.89 28.54 60.60
N GLY A 1132 -12.21 28.82 61.74
CA GLY A 1132 -10.75 29.00 61.79
C GLY A 1132 -10.15 29.69 63.05
N PRO A 1133 -8.83 30.00 63.10
CA PRO A 1133 -8.03 30.11 64.33
C PRO A 1133 -8.31 31.35 65.20
N VAL A 1134 -7.85 31.19 66.46
CA VAL A 1134 -8.08 31.90 67.73
C VAL A 1134 -8.33 33.42 67.69
N GLN A 1135 -7.82 34.16 66.72
CA GLN A 1135 -7.77 35.63 66.78
C GLN A 1135 -9.08 36.37 66.42
N TYR A 1136 -10.01 35.75 65.68
CA TYR A 1136 -11.32 36.35 65.39
C TYR A 1136 -12.50 35.39 65.58
N LEU A 1137 -12.28 34.08 65.40
CA LEU A 1137 -13.32 33.04 65.47
C LEU A 1137 -13.03 31.99 66.55
N GLY A 1138 -12.07 32.20 67.45
CA GLY A 1138 -11.86 31.37 68.65
C GLY A 1138 -11.46 29.91 68.41
N ASN A 1139 -10.35 29.45 68.99
CA ASN A 1139 -10.15 28.04 69.27
C ASN A 1139 -9.54 27.93 70.66
N SER A 1140 -10.41 28.04 71.66
CA SER A 1140 -10.08 28.07 73.08
C SER A 1140 -11.17 27.33 73.82
N THR A 1141 -10.79 26.49 74.77
CA THR A 1141 -11.71 25.82 75.72
C THR A 1141 -12.40 26.82 76.66
N SER A 1142 -12.11 28.12 76.56
CA SER A 1142 -12.87 29.23 77.18
C SER A 1142 -13.15 30.37 76.19
N ILE A 1143 -14.40 30.82 76.12
CA ILE A 1143 -14.87 31.84 75.17
C ILE A 1143 -15.46 33.02 75.94
N SER A 1144 -15.00 34.25 75.66
CA SER A 1144 -15.57 35.49 76.21
C SER A 1144 -16.67 36.06 75.31
N ALA A 1145 -17.59 36.84 75.89
CA ALA A 1145 -18.63 37.56 75.14
C ALA A 1145 -18.06 38.53 74.09
N GLU A 1146 -16.86 39.07 74.33
CA GLU A 1146 -16.15 39.97 73.40
C GLU A 1146 -15.67 39.23 72.14
N SER A 1147 -15.14 38.01 72.29
CA SER A 1147 -14.77 37.17 71.14
C SER A 1147 -15.98 36.75 70.32
N LYS A 1148 -17.13 36.48 70.96
CA LYS A 1148 -18.42 36.22 70.30
C LYS A 1148 -18.89 37.43 69.49
N TYR A 1149 -18.80 38.64 70.05
CA TYR A 1149 -19.15 39.87 69.36
C TYR A 1149 -18.22 40.15 68.17
N ALA A 1150 -16.90 40.01 68.36
CA ALA A 1150 -15.91 40.23 67.31
C ALA A 1150 -16.07 39.24 66.13
N ALA A 1151 -16.38 37.98 66.42
CA ALA A 1151 -16.66 36.95 65.41
C ALA A 1151 -17.86 37.32 64.53
N MET A 1152 -18.97 37.71 65.15
CA MET A 1152 -20.19 38.12 64.45
C MET A 1152 -19.96 39.38 63.61
N VAL A 1153 -19.36 40.42 64.19
CA VAL A 1153 -19.01 41.66 63.49
C VAL A 1153 -18.08 41.38 62.31
N ALA A 1154 -17.16 40.42 62.43
CA ALA A 1154 -16.27 40.04 61.35
C ALA A 1154 -17.01 39.34 60.21
N ILE A 1155 -17.92 38.38 60.50
CA ILE A 1155 -18.73 37.71 59.49
C ILE A 1155 -19.64 38.72 58.79
N GLU A 1156 -20.31 39.57 59.55
CA GLU A 1156 -21.31 40.50 59.01
C GLU A 1156 -20.72 41.61 58.12
N ASN A 1157 -19.49 42.06 58.41
CA ASN A 1157 -18.88 43.21 57.73
C ASN A 1157 -17.79 42.84 56.72
N ASN A 1158 -17.11 41.70 56.90
CA ASN A 1158 -15.90 41.36 56.13
C ASN A 1158 -16.09 40.21 55.14
N PHE A 1159 -17.19 39.46 55.22
CA PHE A 1159 -17.54 38.46 54.20
C PHE A 1159 -18.48 39.10 53.20
N TYR A 1160 -18.22 38.91 51.90
CA TYR A 1160 -19.07 39.42 50.83
C TYR A 1160 -19.42 38.29 49.86
N PHE A 1161 -20.72 38.08 49.66
CA PHE A 1161 -21.29 37.11 48.73
C PHE A 1161 -22.32 37.78 47.82
N GLY A 1162 -22.71 37.08 46.76
CA GLY A 1162 -23.79 37.54 45.88
C GLY A 1162 -25.15 37.53 46.59
N VAL A 1163 -26.15 38.14 45.93
CA VAL A 1163 -27.55 38.09 46.33
C VAL A 1163 -28.39 37.67 45.14
N ARG A 1164 -29.35 36.76 45.37
CA ARG A 1164 -30.36 36.32 44.42
C ARG A 1164 -31.72 36.68 44.98
N CYS A 1165 -32.49 37.52 44.31
CA CYS A 1165 -33.77 37.95 44.86
C CYS A 1165 -34.91 37.03 44.42
N VAL A 1166 -35.91 36.89 45.29
CA VAL A 1166 -37.11 36.08 45.08
C VAL A 1166 -38.35 36.91 45.27
N LYS A 1167 -39.42 36.57 44.56
CA LYS A 1167 -40.76 37.14 44.68
C LYS A 1167 -41.78 36.01 44.70
N ASP A 1168 -42.80 36.16 45.53
CA ASP A 1168 -43.89 35.18 45.64
C ASP A 1168 -44.82 35.16 44.42
#